data_AF-A0A5C0B2M0-F1
#
_entry.id   AF-A0A5C0B2M0-F1
#
_cell.length_a   1.000
_cell.length_b   1.000
_cell.length_c   1.000
_cell.angle_alpha   90.00
_cell.angle_beta   90.00
_cell.angle_gamma   90.00
#
_symmetry.space_group_name_H-M   'P 1'
#
loop_
_entity.id
_entity.type
_entity.pdbx_description
1 polymer ?
#
loop_
_entity_poly.entity_id
_entity_poly.type
_entity_poly.pdbx_seq_one_letter_code
_entity_poly.pdbx_strand_id
1 'polypeptide(L)'
;MAIESNVLRNMVQASATLDTPVDLRAGKDLPAQSHSRFSLFRSDTEKSANQAQFASLKSILDGDPKLALAPGAARAAYAAIARAEASGAPLTSRLIAQAYSAGDSAVQAHRDAMTVARHDVLGKGMKALSADLQSGETSKFLPEGVRSASLPQSTRNAVAAVIIDQMRTDLAALGAHVDTSNVDPSELIRTATARSADAIAKVIANPPASAGPSGVSPRIAPVVDELQAISHMRMGARLFSSAGANLRNEQEIGRAMQGKLAAMSNDSFLALYKTMQSADLMEYRLSLANAANPAAEQLLTDLNTWEAQVHEDMARRIALGGKTVGADGTRSALSGQNLAVLSDAEKTAGRDALGRQSAEWLSGLSEVRTTTAGAMRVAAAQSVSAPLLEKTLRDAELTVNLPLQLFASAKKGEPPSTLIGEKGAIQPERLHLQNVFHRGAAAKGAEYLERRQAIEHSYSPALASQDAIELSPDNHPISAAVNVGRKALGAAGGMGYGNVVIVLKPEVRDRCTYTARDSFDSYAARIDAAGSRRFLDGLAKAPEGSPLAALVARSPTLLDTLGERLGMAEAENLQLGPTHGKNLAPYLAENLLAGLVRGEDPAYEQLLNLAVHSFVDADATQSHLATRDHMDRLFSAMTTETAAGLKEASDPLRVNCGGTAAYIEAQVWGGIDFSRDVAEIRMPGGDFVEGMAPEELEALTNLTNMGEALGVKTKSYTLDTIAPGVREVDSSAKPFATVTTGAPVVTRVGGLAVFKTTQLPAMLDQYRSHEQGFDPDGLHGRQHVSRALLYSNVLANIAREHGATIDSHALYTTTVLHDVGREGNGVDRWEAQSSQAAVTALRSAGITDPAYLDQAAACIDSRAPAKDWTLERGLLKSADSLDILRLHKRENYNPDFLWFMHQDVEVAPGRFMDADPALRTALIDEVEQFVAATATPPHPNKALLTKATAELNRLSELPFGEQTPAVKAQIGKLEVRCASLQTEMIADMRAANDRLDSATLFSSLEAELVNNPGKYPTLHRYYDPSK
;
A
#
# COMPACT_ATOMS: atom_id res chain seq x y z
N MET A 1 19.72 52.86 -14.77
CA MET A 1 18.71 53.91 -14.51
C MET A 1 18.60 55.00 -15.57
N ALA A 2 19.68 55.68 -16.03
CA ALA A 2 19.53 56.76 -17.03
C ALA A 2 19.08 56.30 -18.45
N ILE A 3 19.31 55.02 -18.81
CA ILE A 3 18.97 54.47 -20.14
C ILE A 3 17.54 53.89 -20.17
N GLU A 4 17.07 53.31 -19.06
CA GLU A 4 15.74 52.67 -18.95
C GLU A 4 14.58 53.67 -19.16
N SER A 5 14.76 54.93 -18.74
CA SER A 5 13.71 55.96 -18.87
C SER A 5 13.40 56.39 -20.30
N ASN A 6 14.29 56.16 -21.27
CA ASN A 6 14.02 56.52 -22.68
C ASN A 6 13.37 55.38 -23.46
N VAL A 7 13.68 54.13 -23.14
CA VAL A 7 13.06 52.95 -23.78
C VAL A 7 11.58 52.87 -23.42
N LEU A 8 11.24 52.92 -22.13
CA LEU A 8 9.85 52.89 -21.66
C LEU A 8 9.02 54.09 -22.16
N ARG A 9 9.61 55.29 -22.21
CA ARG A 9 8.91 56.50 -22.68
C ARG A 9 8.58 56.44 -24.17
N ASN A 10 9.48 55.91 -25.00
CA ASN A 10 9.24 55.69 -26.42
C ASN A 10 8.23 54.56 -26.68
N MET A 11 8.19 53.51 -25.84
CA MET A 11 7.21 52.41 -25.95
C MET A 11 5.78 52.87 -25.61
N VAL A 12 5.59 53.70 -24.58
CA VAL A 12 4.26 54.25 -24.24
C VAL A 12 3.75 55.16 -25.36
N GLN A 13 4.61 55.97 -25.97
CA GLN A 13 4.22 56.91 -27.03
C GLN A 13 3.82 56.22 -28.34
N ALA A 14 4.34 55.02 -28.62
CA ALA A 14 3.97 54.21 -29.79
C ALA A 14 2.65 53.43 -29.60
N SER A 15 2.23 53.18 -28.35
CA SER A 15 0.99 52.45 -28.05
C SER A 15 -0.27 53.34 -28.06
N ALA A 16 -0.11 54.67 -28.08
CA ALA A 16 -1.20 55.63 -27.88
C ALA A 16 -1.93 56.07 -29.17
N THR A 17 -1.64 55.47 -30.33
CA THR A 17 -2.22 55.85 -31.64
C THR A 17 -3.25 54.86 -32.19
N LEU A 18 -3.83 54.00 -31.35
CA LEU A 18 -4.88 53.03 -31.73
C LEU A 18 -6.05 53.01 -30.73
N ASP A 19 -6.62 54.18 -30.45
CA ASP A 19 -7.91 54.30 -29.75
C ASP A 19 -9.09 54.35 -30.74
N THR A 20 -9.76 53.22 -30.91
CA THR A 20 -11.18 53.18 -31.28
C THR A 20 -11.87 52.03 -30.53
N PRO A 21 -12.85 52.30 -29.64
CA PRO A 21 -13.49 51.25 -28.85
C PRO A 21 -14.50 50.46 -29.70
N VAL A 22 -14.44 49.12 -29.64
CA VAL A 22 -15.45 48.23 -30.21
C VAL A 22 -16.41 47.79 -29.10
N ASP A 23 -17.71 47.94 -29.36
CA ASP A 23 -18.79 47.69 -28.42
C ASP A 23 -19.05 46.18 -28.19
N LEU A 24 -19.11 45.78 -26.92
CA LEU A 24 -19.25 44.37 -26.49
C LEU A 24 -20.73 43.97 -26.34
N ARG A 25 -21.50 44.00 -27.45
CA ARG A 25 -22.92 43.56 -27.45
C ARG A 25 -23.40 42.89 -28.75
N ALA A 26 -23.03 41.62 -28.94
CA ALA A 26 -23.86 40.61 -29.61
C ALA A 26 -23.28 39.21 -29.35
N GLY A 27 -24.14 38.21 -29.14
CA GLY A 27 -23.72 36.82 -28.96
C GLY A 27 -24.08 35.92 -30.14
N LYS A 28 -23.64 34.66 -30.02
CA LYS A 28 -23.85 33.47 -30.87
C LYS A 28 -22.76 33.12 -31.89
N ASP A 29 -22.59 31.80 -32.00
CA ASP A 29 -21.98 31.01 -33.08
C ASP A 29 -20.46 31.13 -33.29
N LEU A 30 -19.72 30.37 -32.46
CA LEU A 30 -18.40 29.82 -32.80
C LEU A 30 -18.55 28.39 -33.34
N PRO A 31 -18.14 28.11 -34.58
CA PRO A 31 -17.71 26.78 -34.99
C PRO A 31 -16.17 26.72 -35.08
N ALA A 32 -15.58 25.69 -34.47
CA ALA A 32 -14.15 25.43 -34.61
C ALA A 32 -13.83 24.81 -35.97
N GLN A 33 -12.95 25.43 -36.75
CA GLN A 33 -12.13 24.72 -37.75
C GLN A 33 -10.70 25.27 -37.78
N SER A 34 -9.77 24.34 -37.91
CA SER A 34 -8.33 24.55 -37.95
C SER A 34 -7.82 24.87 -39.37
N HIS A 35 -6.60 25.42 -39.40
CA HIS A 35 -5.68 25.52 -40.54
C HIS A 35 -5.86 26.63 -41.60
N SER A 36 -4.78 27.40 -41.69
CA SER A 36 -4.31 28.20 -42.83
C SER A 36 -5.09 29.47 -43.19
N ARG A 37 -4.50 30.60 -42.76
CA ARG A 37 -4.18 31.72 -43.65
C ARG A 37 -3.07 32.56 -43.04
N PHE A 38 -1.82 32.18 -43.34
CA PHE A 38 -0.72 33.14 -43.34
C PHE A 38 -1.00 34.15 -44.46
N SER A 39 -1.64 35.28 -44.14
CA SER A 39 -1.67 36.43 -45.05
C SER A 39 -0.27 37.01 -45.12
N LEU A 40 0.42 36.79 -46.25
CA LEU A 40 1.74 37.35 -46.49
C LEU A 40 1.70 38.89 -46.38
N PHE A 41 2.39 39.42 -45.38
CA PHE A 41 2.61 40.85 -45.21
C PHE A 41 3.38 41.42 -46.40
N ARG A 42 2.96 42.59 -46.90
CA ARG A 42 3.30 43.10 -48.24
C ARG A 42 3.77 44.57 -48.25
N SER A 43 4.21 45.13 -47.12
CA SER A 43 4.72 46.50 -47.07
C SER A 43 6.25 46.59 -46.89
N ASP A 44 6.88 47.50 -47.63
CA ASP A 44 8.30 47.85 -47.42
C ASP A 44 8.55 48.50 -46.04
N THR A 45 7.49 49.05 -45.43
CA THR A 45 7.50 49.63 -44.09
C THR A 45 7.79 48.58 -43.02
N GLU A 46 7.15 47.40 -43.08
CA GLU A 46 7.38 46.28 -42.16
C GLU A 46 8.77 45.67 -42.36
N LYS A 47 9.24 45.57 -43.61
CA LYS A 47 10.61 45.13 -43.91
C LYS A 47 11.65 46.05 -43.27
N SER A 48 11.46 47.37 -43.39
CA SER A 48 12.35 48.38 -42.81
C SER A 48 12.31 48.37 -41.28
N ALA A 49 11.13 48.22 -40.67
CA ALA A 49 10.98 48.10 -39.21
C ALA A 49 11.68 46.85 -38.65
N ASN A 50 11.53 45.70 -39.32
CA ASN A 50 12.19 44.46 -38.92
C ASN A 50 13.72 44.53 -39.06
N GLN A 51 14.24 45.18 -40.11
CA GLN A 51 15.67 45.45 -40.24
C GLN A 51 16.20 46.38 -39.14
N ALA A 52 15.46 47.42 -38.77
CA ALA A 52 15.83 48.33 -37.68
C ALA A 52 15.83 47.64 -36.30
N GLN A 53 14.83 46.79 -36.02
CA GLN A 53 14.78 46.00 -34.79
C GLN A 53 15.95 44.98 -34.73
N PHE A 54 16.26 44.32 -35.84
CA PHE A 54 17.39 43.38 -35.90
C PHE A 54 18.74 44.09 -35.73
N ALA A 55 18.95 45.25 -36.36
CA ALA A 55 20.17 46.05 -36.18
C ALA A 55 20.36 46.50 -34.72
N SER A 56 19.28 46.86 -34.04
CA SER A 56 19.29 47.18 -32.60
C SER A 56 19.67 45.97 -31.74
N LEU A 57 19.06 44.80 -31.98
CA LEU A 57 19.38 43.56 -31.28
C LEU A 57 20.85 43.13 -31.52
N LYS A 58 21.33 43.26 -32.76
CA LYS A 58 22.72 42.95 -33.14
C LYS A 58 23.70 43.88 -32.43
N SER A 59 23.41 45.18 -32.33
CA SER A 59 24.22 46.16 -31.59
C SER A 59 24.36 45.82 -30.10
N ILE A 60 23.30 45.28 -29.47
CA ILE A 60 23.34 44.83 -28.08
C ILE A 60 24.22 43.58 -27.92
N LEU A 61 24.15 42.64 -28.86
CA LEU A 61 24.93 41.40 -28.85
C LEU A 61 26.42 41.62 -29.19
N ASP A 62 26.72 42.50 -30.15
CA ASP A 62 28.10 42.90 -30.48
C ASP A 62 28.76 43.70 -29.33
N GLY A 63 27.95 44.30 -28.44
CA GLY A 63 28.40 45.10 -27.30
C GLY A 63 28.83 44.31 -26.06
N ASP A 64 28.55 42.99 -25.99
CA ASP A 64 28.96 42.13 -24.87
C ASP A 64 29.83 40.94 -25.37
N PRO A 65 31.16 40.97 -25.15
CA PRO A 65 32.06 39.91 -25.57
C PRO A 65 31.75 38.51 -25.00
N LYS A 66 30.95 38.41 -23.93
CA LYS A 66 30.59 37.12 -23.29
C LYS A 66 29.34 36.49 -23.88
N LEU A 67 28.41 37.28 -24.46
CA LEU A 67 27.24 36.75 -25.17
C LEU A 67 27.61 36.05 -26.50
N ALA A 68 28.76 36.37 -27.08
CA ALA A 68 29.32 35.70 -28.26
C ALA A 68 29.68 34.21 -28.05
N LEU A 69 29.68 33.72 -26.80
CA LEU A 69 30.07 32.35 -26.42
C LEU A 69 28.89 31.39 -26.17
N ALA A 70 27.64 31.83 -26.32
CA ALA A 70 26.46 31.00 -26.10
C ALA A 70 26.34 29.81 -27.09
N PRO A 71 26.03 28.58 -26.64
CA PRO A 71 26.12 27.39 -27.48
C PRO A 71 24.94 27.18 -28.44
N GLY A 72 25.24 26.60 -29.61
CA GLY A 72 24.27 25.92 -30.48
C GLY A 72 23.22 26.81 -31.15
N ALA A 73 22.03 26.88 -30.56
CA ALA A 73 20.80 27.31 -31.22
C ALA A 73 20.79 28.80 -31.60
N ALA A 74 21.21 29.69 -30.69
CA ALA A 74 21.30 31.13 -30.95
C ALA A 74 22.25 31.41 -32.12
N ARG A 75 23.46 30.84 -32.07
CA ARG A 75 24.48 31.02 -33.11
C ARG A 75 24.03 30.46 -34.48
N ALA A 76 23.28 29.35 -34.49
CA ALA A 76 22.69 28.80 -35.72
C ALA A 76 21.58 29.70 -36.30
N ALA A 77 20.69 30.23 -35.46
CA ALA A 77 19.63 31.17 -35.87
C ALA A 77 20.21 32.49 -36.42
N TYR A 78 21.16 33.10 -35.70
CA TYR A 78 21.83 34.33 -36.16
C TYR A 78 22.66 34.11 -37.43
N ALA A 79 23.35 32.96 -37.58
CA ALA A 79 24.04 32.63 -38.82
C ALA A 79 23.07 32.37 -39.99
N ALA A 80 21.87 31.85 -39.75
CA ALA A 80 20.84 31.71 -40.78
C ALA A 80 20.28 33.07 -41.21
N ILE A 81 20.07 34.00 -40.27
CA ILE A 81 19.66 35.38 -40.57
C ILE A 81 20.74 36.13 -41.36
N ALA A 82 22.01 36.09 -40.92
CA ALA A 82 23.11 36.75 -41.62
C ALA A 82 23.33 36.21 -43.04
N ARG A 83 23.11 34.90 -43.26
CA ARG A 83 23.11 34.30 -44.60
C ARG A 83 21.95 34.77 -45.47
N ALA A 84 20.74 34.88 -44.91
CA ALA A 84 19.57 35.38 -45.64
C ALA A 84 19.71 36.87 -46.02
N GLU A 85 20.24 37.69 -45.11
CA GLU A 85 20.55 39.10 -45.35
C GLU A 85 21.62 39.26 -46.43
N ALA A 86 22.73 38.53 -46.36
CA ALA A 86 23.80 38.55 -47.35
C ALA A 86 23.39 38.02 -48.73
N SER A 87 22.37 37.16 -48.82
CA SER A 87 21.81 36.66 -50.08
C SER A 87 20.63 37.49 -50.61
N GLY A 88 20.22 38.56 -49.93
CA GLY A 88 19.04 39.36 -50.28
C GLY A 88 17.69 38.63 -50.13
N ALA A 89 17.67 37.50 -49.44
CA ALA A 89 16.46 36.72 -49.20
C ALA A 89 15.57 37.38 -48.13
N PRO A 90 14.23 37.29 -48.22
CA PRO A 90 13.34 37.92 -47.25
C PRO A 90 13.50 37.28 -45.86
N LEU A 91 13.83 38.10 -44.86
CA LEU A 91 13.85 37.71 -43.45
C LEU A 91 12.42 37.37 -43.00
N THR A 92 12.15 36.08 -42.81
CA THR A 92 10.81 35.63 -42.39
C THR A 92 10.59 35.85 -40.89
N SER A 93 9.36 36.18 -40.50
CA SER A 93 8.98 36.39 -39.09
C SER A 93 9.29 35.19 -38.21
N ARG A 94 9.32 33.97 -38.77
CA ARG A 94 9.68 32.73 -38.07
C ARG A 94 11.18 32.67 -37.70
N LEU A 95 12.05 33.10 -38.61
CA LEU A 95 13.49 33.22 -38.35
C LEU A 95 13.78 34.29 -37.29
N ILE A 96 13.11 35.44 -37.40
CA ILE A 96 13.22 36.54 -36.43
C ILE A 96 12.71 36.09 -35.05
N ALA A 97 11.54 35.44 -34.97
CA ALA A 97 10.99 34.93 -33.70
C ALA A 97 11.88 33.86 -33.04
N GLN A 98 12.50 32.96 -33.83
CA GLN A 98 13.47 31.99 -33.31
C GLN A 98 14.72 32.66 -32.76
N ALA A 99 15.23 33.69 -33.44
CA ALA A 99 16.38 34.46 -32.98
C ALA A 99 16.06 35.33 -31.75
N TYR A 100 14.85 35.87 -31.64
CA TYR A 100 14.37 36.56 -30.45
C TYR A 100 14.24 35.59 -29.26
N SER A 101 13.56 34.46 -29.43
CA SER A 101 13.40 33.45 -28.38
C SER A 101 14.73 32.87 -27.89
N ALA A 102 15.68 32.61 -28.81
CA ALA A 102 17.02 32.15 -28.45
C ALA A 102 17.87 33.25 -27.77
N GLY A 103 17.74 34.50 -28.20
CA GLY A 103 18.40 35.66 -27.57
C GLY A 103 17.87 35.95 -26.17
N ASP A 104 16.55 35.93 -25.98
CA ASP A 104 15.90 36.15 -24.70
C ASP A 104 16.24 35.01 -23.71
N SER A 105 16.30 33.76 -24.19
CA SER A 105 16.81 32.62 -23.42
C SER A 105 18.28 32.78 -23.01
N ALA A 106 19.13 33.34 -23.87
CA ALA A 106 20.54 33.60 -23.55
C ALA A 106 20.72 34.77 -22.56
N VAL A 107 19.93 35.83 -22.69
CA VAL A 107 19.88 36.95 -21.73
C VAL A 107 19.35 36.49 -20.39
N GLN A 108 18.33 35.62 -20.37
CA GLN A 108 17.81 35.02 -19.14
C GLN A 108 18.85 34.11 -18.49
N ALA A 109 19.46 33.18 -19.23
CA ALA A 109 20.55 32.34 -18.71
C ALA A 109 21.73 33.17 -18.16
N HIS A 110 22.04 34.32 -18.76
CA HIS A 110 23.03 35.26 -18.24
C HIS A 110 22.58 35.92 -16.92
N ARG A 111 21.32 36.37 -16.83
CA ARG A 111 20.73 36.88 -15.57
C ARG A 111 20.70 35.83 -14.47
N ASP A 112 20.42 34.58 -14.82
CA ASP A 112 20.38 33.46 -13.89
C ASP A 112 21.81 33.17 -13.39
N ALA A 113 22.80 33.09 -14.29
CA ALA A 113 24.21 32.95 -13.93
C ALA A 113 24.73 34.12 -13.07
N MET A 114 24.31 35.36 -13.36
CA MET A 114 24.59 36.54 -12.54
C MET A 114 23.95 36.46 -11.14
N THR A 115 22.74 35.91 -11.05
CA THR A 115 22.03 35.72 -9.78
C THR A 115 22.71 34.63 -8.95
N VAL A 116 23.11 33.52 -9.58
CA VAL A 116 23.93 32.46 -8.97
C VAL A 116 25.28 33.02 -8.48
N ALA A 117 25.98 33.83 -9.27
CA ALA A 117 27.23 34.47 -8.87
C ALA A 117 27.08 35.39 -7.64
N ARG A 118 26.00 36.18 -7.58
CA ARG A 118 25.69 37.01 -6.40
C ARG A 118 25.30 36.17 -5.18
N HIS A 119 24.55 35.08 -5.37
CA HIS A 119 24.22 34.13 -4.30
C HIS A 119 25.45 33.38 -3.77
N ASP A 120 26.42 33.02 -4.61
CA ASP A 120 27.67 32.40 -4.20
C ASP A 120 28.53 33.36 -3.34
N VAL A 121 28.71 34.61 -3.79
CA VAL A 121 29.41 35.64 -3.01
C VAL A 121 28.69 35.95 -1.69
N LEU A 122 27.36 36.09 -1.72
CA LEU A 122 26.56 36.28 -0.52
C LEU A 122 26.66 35.07 0.42
N GLY A 123 26.64 33.84 -0.09
CA GLY A 123 26.77 32.60 0.69
C GLY A 123 28.13 32.46 1.36
N LYS A 124 29.22 32.78 0.64
CA LYS A 124 30.58 32.87 1.20
C LYS A 124 30.64 33.93 2.31
N GLY A 125 30.07 35.11 2.07
CA GLY A 125 29.96 36.18 3.06
C GLY A 125 29.12 35.80 4.29
N MET A 126 27.97 35.12 4.12
CA MET A 126 27.15 34.63 5.22
C MET A 126 27.89 33.56 6.05
N LYS A 127 28.65 32.68 5.40
CA LYS A 127 29.46 31.65 6.08
C LYS A 127 30.60 32.28 6.89
N ALA A 128 31.29 33.28 6.34
CA ALA A 128 32.31 34.04 7.04
C ALA A 128 31.72 34.84 8.21
N LEU A 129 30.62 35.58 8.00
CA LEU A 129 29.91 36.33 9.04
C LEU A 129 29.43 35.43 10.19
N SER A 130 28.94 34.23 9.88
CA SER A 130 28.54 33.24 10.88
C SER A 130 29.75 32.78 11.72
N ALA A 131 30.88 32.51 11.08
CA ALA A 131 32.13 32.19 11.78
C ALA A 131 32.62 33.36 12.66
N ASP A 132 32.58 34.61 12.17
CA ASP A 132 33.03 35.81 12.90
C ASP A 132 32.11 36.18 14.09
N LEU A 133 30.84 35.79 14.04
CA LEU A 133 29.87 35.91 15.14
C LEU A 133 29.99 34.80 16.19
N GLN A 134 30.53 33.64 15.80
CA GLN A 134 30.84 32.52 16.70
C GLN A 134 32.21 32.67 17.37
N SER A 135 33.23 33.13 16.63
CA SER A 135 34.60 33.34 17.13
C SER A 135 34.74 34.56 18.05
N GLY A 136 33.82 35.52 17.94
CA GLY A 136 33.83 36.76 18.70
C GLY A 136 34.61 37.91 18.05
N GLU A 137 35.27 37.70 16.90
CA GLU A 137 36.07 38.74 16.23
C GLU A 137 35.26 39.95 15.74
N THR A 138 33.95 39.76 15.56
CA THR A 138 32.95 40.82 15.31
C THR A 138 32.93 41.94 16.35
N SER A 139 33.52 41.76 17.54
CA SER A 139 33.63 42.83 18.56
C SER A 139 34.37 44.09 18.09
N LYS A 140 35.11 44.02 16.98
CA LYS A 140 35.81 45.16 16.35
C LYS A 140 34.87 46.15 15.64
N PHE A 141 33.62 45.76 15.39
CA PHE A 141 32.65 46.50 14.57
C PHE A 141 31.28 46.73 15.23
N LEU A 142 31.15 46.36 16.52
CA LEU A 142 30.00 46.69 17.35
C LEU A 142 30.22 48.05 18.05
N PRO A 143 29.16 48.69 18.59
CA PRO A 143 29.30 49.88 19.42
C PRO A 143 30.30 49.68 20.56
N GLU A 144 31.04 50.75 20.88
CA GLU A 144 32.20 50.69 21.77
C GLU A 144 31.83 50.09 23.14
N GLY A 145 32.54 49.01 23.53
CA GLY A 145 32.29 48.26 24.77
C GLY A 145 31.41 47.01 24.63
N VAL A 146 30.71 46.80 23.51
CA VAL A 146 29.85 45.61 23.30
C VAL A 146 30.65 44.44 22.72
N ARG A 147 30.73 43.32 23.46
CA ARG A 147 31.31 42.06 22.95
C ARG A 147 30.22 41.20 22.30
N SER A 148 30.43 40.68 21.08
CA SER A 148 29.41 39.86 20.41
C SER A 148 29.06 38.60 21.21
N ALA A 149 30.05 37.97 21.84
CA ALA A 149 29.87 36.82 22.73
C ALA A 149 29.01 37.09 23.99
N SER A 150 28.76 38.35 24.37
CA SER A 150 27.86 38.71 25.47
C SER A 150 26.43 39.07 25.02
N LEU A 151 26.15 39.06 23.71
CA LEU A 151 24.80 39.28 23.18
C LEU A 151 23.99 37.97 23.15
N PRO A 152 22.68 37.99 23.44
CA PRO A 152 21.78 36.86 23.21
C PRO A 152 21.83 36.36 21.76
N GLN A 153 21.57 35.07 21.54
CA GLN A 153 21.61 34.48 20.20
C GLN A 153 20.64 35.15 19.22
N SER A 154 19.44 35.53 19.68
CA SER A 154 18.47 36.30 18.87
C SER A 154 19.05 37.64 18.42
N THR A 155 19.69 38.39 19.32
CA THR A 155 20.35 39.66 19.01
C THR A 155 21.53 39.47 18.06
N ARG A 156 22.34 38.42 18.22
CA ARG A 156 23.41 38.07 17.25
C ARG A 156 22.85 37.75 15.86
N ASN A 157 21.77 36.97 15.79
CA ASN A 157 21.09 36.63 14.53
C ASN A 157 20.49 37.88 13.86
N ALA A 158 19.95 38.83 14.65
CA ALA A 158 19.39 40.08 14.13
C ALA A 158 20.47 41.06 13.63
N VAL A 159 21.60 41.17 14.34
CA VAL A 159 22.78 41.91 13.84
C VAL A 159 23.31 41.26 12.55
N ALA A 160 23.36 39.93 12.47
CA ALA A 160 23.72 39.22 11.25
C ALA A 160 22.76 39.56 10.09
N ALA A 161 21.44 39.54 10.33
CA ALA A 161 20.43 39.86 9.33
C ALA A 161 20.57 41.29 8.78
N VAL A 162 20.84 42.27 9.65
CA VAL A 162 21.09 43.67 9.28
C VAL A 162 22.34 43.80 8.39
N ILE A 163 23.43 43.10 8.74
CA ILE A 163 24.66 43.08 7.93
C ILE A 163 24.39 42.40 6.57
N ILE A 164 23.66 41.27 6.55
CA ILE A 164 23.32 40.53 5.32
C ILE A 164 22.44 41.36 4.37
N ASP A 165 21.48 42.14 4.88
CA ASP A 165 20.64 43.03 4.05
C ASP A 165 21.48 44.17 3.44
N GLN A 166 22.41 44.73 4.20
CA GLN A 166 23.37 45.71 3.67
C GLN A 166 24.34 45.09 2.66
N MET A 167 24.81 43.85 2.87
CA MET A 167 25.63 43.11 1.89
C MET A 167 24.86 42.87 0.58
N ARG A 168 23.57 42.52 0.66
CA ARG A 168 22.70 42.42 -0.53
C ARG A 168 22.58 43.76 -1.26
N THR A 169 22.37 44.83 -0.52
CA THR A 169 22.28 46.21 -1.04
C THR A 169 23.58 46.61 -1.76
N ASP A 170 24.73 46.34 -1.14
CA ASP A 170 26.05 46.63 -1.68
C ASP A 170 26.34 45.78 -2.94
N LEU A 171 26.00 44.48 -2.94
CA LEU A 171 26.11 43.60 -4.11
C LEU A 171 25.16 43.98 -5.26
N ALA A 172 23.96 44.50 -4.95
CA ALA A 172 23.02 45.00 -5.95
C ALA A 172 23.54 46.31 -6.60
N ALA A 173 24.20 47.17 -5.83
CA ALA A 173 24.80 48.42 -6.31
C ALA A 173 26.01 48.20 -7.25
N LEU A 174 26.73 47.07 -7.13
CA LEU A 174 27.90 46.73 -7.96
C LEU A 174 27.58 46.34 -9.42
N GLY A 175 26.30 46.20 -9.79
CA GLY A 175 25.89 46.05 -11.19
C GLY A 175 26.37 44.74 -11.85
N ALA A 176 26.73 44.82 -13.14
CA ALA A 176 26.98 43.65 -14.02
C ALA A 176 28.36 42.98 -13.84
N HIS A 177 29.21 43.49 -12.95
CA HIS A 177 30.64 43.16 -12.92
C HIS A 177 31.13 42.53 -11.60
N VAL A 178 30.29 41.70 -10.96
CA VAL A 178 30.70 40.92 -9.78
C VAL A 178 31.56 39.74 -10.21
N ASP A 179 32.89 39.90 -10.16
CA ASP A 179 33.85 38.80 -10.29
C ASP A 179 33.92 38.02 -8.98
N THR A 180 33.27 36.86 -8.94
CA THR A 180 33.16 36.01 -7.74
C THR A 180 34.50 35.39 -7.29
N SER A 181 35.56 35.52 -8.09
CA SER A 181 36.91 35.06 -7.74
C SER A 181 37.72 36.12 -6.97
N ASN A 182 37.30 37.38 -6.97
CA ASN A 182 38.05 38.52 -6.39
C ASN A 182 37.32 39.28 -5.28
N VAL A 183 36.10 38.89 -4.89
CA VAL A 183 35.40 39.50 -3.74
C VAL A 183 35.88 38.84 -2.44
N ASP A 184 36.65 39.58 -1.65
CA ASP A 184 36.99 39.21 -0.27
C ASP A 184 35.73 39.28 0.63
N PRO A 185 35.28 38.15 1.21
CA PRO A 185 34.13 38.12 2.11
C PRO A 185 34.30 39.03 3.33
N SER A 186 35.51 39.16 3.87
CA SER A 186 35.78 39.98 5.07
C SER A 186 35.67 41.47 4.79
N GLU A 187 36.10 41.93 3.61
CA GLU A 187 35.96 43.33 3.18
C GLU A 187 34.49 43.69 2.87
N LEU A 188 33.73 42.75 2.31
CA LEU A 188 32.29 42.88 2.09
C LEU A 188 31.53 43.00 3.42
N ILE A 189 31.83 42.13 4.39
CA ILE A 189 31.27 42.21 5.75
C ILE A 189 31.64 43.54 6.42
N ARG A 190 32.91 43.94 6.37
CA ARG A 190 33.40 45.19 6.98
C ARG A 190 32.67 46.42 6.41
N THR A 191 32.52 46.49 5.09
CA THR A 191 31.83 47.59 4.40
C THR A 191 30.35 47.64 4.78
N ALA A 192 29.68 46.49 4.76
CA ALA A 192 28.28 46.38 5.12
C ALA A 192 28.03 46.72 6.60
N THR A 193 28.91 46.27 7.51
CA THR A 193 28.81 46.55 8.95
C THR A 193 28.99 48.04 9.24
N ALA A 194 29.97 48.70 8.60
CA ALA A 194 30.19 50.14 8.73
C ALA A 194 29.00 50.97 8.22
N ARG A 195 28.37 50.57 7.10
CA ARG A 195 27.18 51.23 6.53
C ARG A 195 25.89 50.99 7.33
N SER A 196 25.83 49.91 8.10
CA SER A 196 24.66 49.52 8.90
C SER A 196 24.79 49.82 10.40
N ALA A 197 25.86 50.51 10.82
CA ALA A 197 26.19 50.74 12.23
C ALA A 197 25.04 51.31 13.08
N ASP A 198 24.29 52.30 12.57
CA ASP A 198 23.14 52.88 13.27
C ASP A 198 21.96 51.89 13.42
N ALA A 199 21.76 51.01 12.42
CA ALA A 199 20.74 49.95 12.48
C ALA A 199 21.16 48.86 13.46
N ILE A 200 22.44 48.48 13.46
CA ILE A 200 23.04 47.55 14.44
C ILE A 200 22.90 48.10 15.86
N ALA A 201 23.22 49.37 16.09
CA ALA A 201 23.07 50.03 17.39
C ALA A 201 21.59 50.03 17.86
N LYS A 202 20.63 50.30 16.97
CA LYS A 202 19.19 50.23 17.27
C LYS A 202 18.73 48.81 17.63
N VAL A 203 19.23 47.77 16.94
CA VAL A 203 18.95 46.35 17.22
C VAL A 203 19.59 45.88 18.53
N ILE A 204 20.74 46.42 18.93
CA ILE A 204 21.37 46.11 20.22
C ILE A 204 20.65 46.82 21.38
N ALA A 205 20.22 48.08 21.17
CA ALA A 205 19.46 48.85 22.15
C ALA A 205 18.02 48.34 22.34
N ASN A 206 17.42 47.81 21.27
CA ASN A 206 16.10 47.18 21.27
C ASN A 206 16.25 45.75 20.74
N PRO A 207 16.83 44.82 21.54
CA PRO A 207 17.00 43.45 21.11
C PRO A 207 15.63 42.87 20.76
N PRO A 208 15.49 42.17 19.60
CA PRO A 208 14.22 41.53 19.28
C PRO A 208 13.89 40.55 20.40
N ALA A 209 12.70 40.73 20.98
CA ALA A 209 12.19 39.81 21.98
C ALA A 209 12.21 38.40 21.38
N SER A 210 12.70 37.42 22.13
CA SER A 210 12.56 36.01 21.80
C SER A 210 11.09 35.62 21.99
N ALA A 211 10.23 36.07 21.08
CA ALA A 211 8.77 36.03 21.18
C ALA A 211 8.15 34.75 20.62
N GLY A 212 8.93 33.67 20.58
CA GLY A 212 8.42 32.31 20.48
C GLY A 212 8.31 31.71 21.88
N PRO A 213 7.27 30.93 22.19
CA PRO A 213 7.21 30.19 23.44
C PRO A 213 8.34 29.16 23.53
N SER A 214 8.77 28.88 24.75
CA SER A 214 9.76 27.84 25.04
C SER A 214 9.15 26.45 24.86
N GLY A 215 9.52 25.72 23.79
CA GLY A 215 9.04 24.36 23.55
C GLY A 215 8.85 23.97 22.08
N VAL A 216 9.64 24.52 21.16
CA VAL A 216 9.52 24.23 19.71
C VAL A 216 9.83 22.75 19.43
N SER A 217 8.93 22.04 18.74
CA SER A 217 9.15 20.63 18.40
C SER A 217 10.30 20.45 17.39
N PRO A 218 11.08 19.35 17.44
CA PRO A 218 12.16 19.11 16.47
C PRO A 218 11.70 19.09 15.01
N ARG A 219 10.43 18.78 14.74
CA ARG A 219 9.82 18.77 13.40
C ARG A 219 9.74 20.18 12.81
N ILE A 220 9.26 21.14 13.61
CA ILE A 220 9.03 22.52 13.14
C ILE A 220 10.21 23.45 13.40
N ALA A 221 11.20 23.05 14.18
CA ALA A 221 12.37 23.88 14.49
C ALA A 221 13.04 24.53 13.25
N PRO A 222 13.29 23.81 12.13
CA PRO A 222 13.86 24.44 10.93
C PRO A 222 12.98 25.52 10.31
N VAL A 223 11.65 25.38 10.41
CA VAL A 223 10.66 26.37 9.95
C VAL A 223 10.65 27.57 10.91
N VAL A 224 10.69 27.34 12.22
CA VAL A 224 10.73 28.42 13.22
C VAL A 224 12.03 29.22 13.13
N ASP A 225 13.19 28.58 12.93
CA ASP A 225 14.47 29.25 12.77
C ASP A 225 14.50 30.14 11.51
N GLU A 226 13.98 29.63 10.38
CA GLU A 226 13.85 30.40 9.13
C GLU A 226 12.85 31.57 9.29
N LEU A 227 11.74 31.37 9.99
CA LEU A 227 10.78 32.44 10.31
C LEU A 227 11.40 33.54 11.17
N GLN A 228 12.16 33.19 12.19
CA GLN A 228 12.89 34.17 13.00
C GLN A 228 13.91 34.93 12.16
N ALA A 229 14.64 34.26 11.27
CA ALA A 229 15.55 34.92 10.33
C ALA A 229 14.82 35.90 9.38
N ILE A 230 13.68 35.50 8.79
CA ILE A 230 12.83 36.35 7.94
C ILE A 230 12.30 37.55 8.72
N SER A 231 11.82 37.34 9.94
CA SER A 231 11.25 38.39 10.79
C SER A 231 12.31 39.42 11.19
N HIS A 232 13.52 38.97 11.53
CA HIS A 232 14.67 39.86 11.77
C HIS A 232 15.09 40.63 10.51
N MET A 233 15.10 39.99 9.32
CA MET A 233 15.36 40.70 8.05
C MET A 233 14.30 41.79 7.80
N ARG A 234 13.01 41.50 8.00
CA ARG A 234 11.92 42.49 7.82
C ARG A 234 12.01 43.63 8.82
N MET A 235 12.30 43.34 10.09
CA MET A 235 12.53 44.35 11.12
C MET A 235 13.72 45.26 10.77
N GLY A 236 14.83 44.68 10.30
CA GLY A 236 15.98 45.42 9.78
C GLY A 236 15.60 46.34 8.61
N ALA A 237 14.93 45.79 7.59
CA ALA A 237 14.48 46.55 6.42
C ALA A 237 13.53 47.71 6.79
N ARG A 238 12.64 47.53 7.77
CA ARG A 238 11.77 48.62 8.28
C ARG A 238 12.56 49.69 9.04
N LEU A 239 13.54 49.29 9.87
CA LEU A 239 14.42 50.23 10.56
C LEU A 239 15.27 51.04 9.55
N PHE A 240 15.75 50.40 8.48
CA PHE A 240 16.39 51.09 7.34
C PHE A 240 15.44 52.02 6.60
N SER A 241 14.20 51.60 6.31
CA SER A 241 13.23 52.44 5.62
C SER A 241 12.82 53.66 6.44
N SER A 242 12.70 53.51 7.77
CA SER A 242 12.49 54.62 8.71
C SER A 242 13.66 55.63 8.76
N ALA A 243 14.83 55.25 8.25
CA ALA A 243 15.99 56.13 8.06
C ALA A 243 16.07 56.76 6.65
N GLY A 244 15.04 56.60 5.82
CA GLY A 244 14.93 57.22 4.48
C GLY A 244 15.12 56.26 3.30
N ALA A 245 15.19 54.94 3.53
CA ALA A 245 15.32 53.95 2.45
C ALA A 245 13.96 53.49 1.87
N ASN A 246 14.00 53.01 0.63
CA ASN A 246 12.83 52.70 -0.20
C ASN A 246 12.15 51.36 0.20
N LEU A 247 10.84 51.22 -0.07
CA LEU A 247 10.00 50.01 0.14
C LEU A 247 10.50 48.74 -0.59
N ARG A 248 11.58 48.87 -1.36
CA ARG A 248 12.22 47.82 -2.14
C ARG A 248 12.79 46.68 -1.28
N ASN A 249 13.31 46.96 -0.08
CA ASN A 249 13.95 45.96 0.76
C ASN A 249 12.96 44.88 1.26
N GLU A 250 11.74 45.27 1.67
CA GLU A 250 10.70 44.28 2.03
C GLU A 250 10.32 43.37 0.85
N GLN A 251 10.26 43.93 -0.37
CA GLN A 251 10.02 43.15 -1.58
C GLN A 251 11.17 42.18 -1.91
N GLU A 252 12.42 42.59 -1.66
CA GLU A 252 13.60 41.75 -1.89
C GLU A 252 13.70 40.60 -0.86
N ILE A 253 13.20 40.78 0.37
CA ILE A 253 13.01 39.67 1.33
C ILE A 253 11.96 38.68 0.80
N GLY A 254 10.82 39.17 0.30
CA GLY A 254 9.79 38.31 -0.31
C GLY A 254 10.31 37.48 -1.49
N ARG A 255 11.16 38.08 -2.35
CA ARG A 255 11.85 37.38 -3.45
C ARG A 255 12.89 36.37 -2.94
N ALA A 256 13.60 36.66 -1.86
CA ALA A 256 14.57 35.73 -1.28
C ALA A 256 13.88 34.46 -0.72
N MET A 257 12.70 34.62 -0.11
CA MET A 257 11.86 33.49 0.33
C MET A 257 11.38 32.65 -0.86
N GLN A 258 10.83 33.28 -1.91
CA GLN A 258 10.45 32.59 -3.15
C GLN A 258 11.65 31.90 -3.83
N GLY A 259 12.83 32.53 -3.81
CA GLY A 259 14.07 31.93 -4.33
C GLY A 259 14.51 30.69 -3.57
N LYS A 260 14.33 30.65 -2.24
CA LYS A 260 14.55 29.44 -1.44
C LYS A 260 13.56 28.32 -1.80
N LEU A 261 12.26 28.64 -1.93
CA LEU A 261 11.25 27.68 -2.34
C LEU A 261 11.55 27.10 -3.73
N ALA A 262 11.83 27.96 -4.72
CA ALA A 262 12.13 27.55 -6.09
C ALA A 262 13.38 26.65 -6.20
N ALA A 263 14.34 26.77 -5.27
CA ALA A 263 15.55 25.94 -5.23
C ALA A 263 15.35 24.56 -4.57
N MET A 264 14.17 24.26 -4.01
CA MET A 264 13.85 22.95 -3.45
C MET A 264 13.47 21.94 -4.55
N SER A 265 13.93 20.69 -4.40
CA SER A 265 13.36 19.56 -5.12
C SER A 265 11.91 19.31 -4.70
N ASN A 266 11.10 18.60 -5.50
CA ASN A 266 9.71 18.32 -5.14
C ASN A 266 9.61 17.47 -3.86
N ASP A 267 10.59 16.59 -3.59
CA ASP A 267 10.67 15.81 -2.36
C ASP A 267 10.88 16.71 -1.11
N SER A 268 11.88 17.60 -1.14
CA SER A 268 12.13 18.55 -0.04
C SER A 268 10.97 19.54 0.13
N PHE A 269 10.36 19.96 -0.98
CA PHE A 269 9.20 20.84 -0.97
C PHE A 269 7.95 20.17 -0.38
N LEU A 270 7.73 18.88 -0.65
CA LEU A 270 6.66 18.10 -0.03
C LEU A 270 6.88 17.96 1.49
N ALA A 271 8.12 17.74 1.94
CA ALA A 271 8.44 17.68 3.37
C ALA A 271 8.17 19.02 4.07
N LEU A 272 8.51 20.16 3.44
CA LEU A 272 8.11 21.49 3.91
C LEU A 272 6.58 21.61 3.95
N TYR A 273 5.88 21.24 2.88
CA TYR A 273 4.42 21.31 2.80
C TYR A 273 3.72 20.53 3.94
N LYS A 274 4.16 19.30 4.21
CA LYS A 274 3.69 18.48 5.35
C LYS A 274 4.04 19.07 6.72
N THR A 275 5.15 19.81 6.81
CA THR A 275 5.48 20.55 8.03
C THR A 275 4.53 21.75 8.21
N MET A 276 4.19 22.44 7.13
CA MET A 276 3.22 23.54 7.13
C MET A 276 1.80 23.11 7.54
N GLN A 277 1.37 21.90 7.15
CA GLN A 277 0.06 21.34 7.52
C GLN A 277 0.04 20.64 8.90
N SER A 278 1.17 20.58 9.62
CA SER A 278 1.29 19.76 10.83
C SER A 278 0.62 20.35 12.07
N ALA A 279 0.12 19.48 12.94
CA ALA A 279 -0.46 19.86 14.24
C ALA A 279 0.55 20.61 15.13
N ASP A 280 1.83 20.26 15.07
CA ASP A 280 2.92 20.96 15.77
C ASP A 280 3.00 22.45 15.35
N LEU A 281 2.85 22.74 14.05
CA LEU A 281 2.87 24.13 13.57
C LEU A 281 1.55 24.86 13.87
N MET A 282 0.43 24.13 13.98
CA MET A 282 -0.84 24.70 14.45
C MET A 282 -0.75 25.11 15.93
N GLU A 283 -0.18 24.28 16.79
CA GLU A 283 0.08 24.64 18.20
C GLU A 283 1.01 25.84 18.30
N TYR A 284 2.09 25.88 17.52
CA TYR A 284 2.97 27.04 17.45
C TYR A 284 2.20 28.31 17.00
N ARG A 285 1.35 28.22 15.99
CA ARG A 285 0.47 29.31 15.52
C ARG A 285 -0.47 29.81 16.60
N LEU A 286 -1.17 28.91 17.31
CA LEU A 286 -2.06 29.24 18.42
C LEU A 286 -1.30 29.92 19.56
N SER A 287 -0.10 29.44 19.87
CA SER A 287 0.76 30.01 20.91
C SER A 287 1.22 31.43 20.59
N LEU A 288 1.52 31.74 19.32
CA LEU A 288 1.83 33.10 18.88
C LEU A 288 0.61 34.02 18.96
N ALA A 289 -0.57 33.54 18.57
CA ALA A 289 -1.82 34.30 18.68
C ALA A 289 -2.18 34.62 20.14
N ASN A 290 -2.00 33.65 21.04
CA ASN A 290 -2.32 33.80 22.46
C ASN A 290 -1.28 34.63 23.24
N ALA A 291 -0.04 34.77 22.74
CA ALA A 291 1.02 35.52 23.40
C ALA A 291 0.84 37.06 23.38
N ALA A 292 -0.14 37.57 22.63
CA ALA A 292 -0.66 38.95 22.68
C ALA A 292 0.42 40.06 22.77
N ASN A 293 1.49 39.96 21.98
CA ASN A 293 2.57 40.95 21.94
C ASN A 293 3.05 41.21 20.50
N PRO A 294 3.59 42.40 20.18
CA PRO A 294 3.88 42.81 18.80
C PRO A 294 4.90 41.92 18.07
N ALA A 295 5.80 41.26 18.78
CA ALA A 295 6.79 40.38 18.18
C ALA A 295 6.19 39.01 17.82
N ALA A 296 5.25 38.49 18.62
CA ALA A 296 4.48 37.31 18.26
C ALA A 296 3.50 37.57 17.09
N GLU A 297 2.85 38.73 17.07
CA GLU A 297 2.01 39.18 15.94
C GLU A 297 2.80 39.27 14.62
N GLN A 298 4.04 39.79 14.69
CA GLN A 298 4.93 39.86 13.54
C GLN A 298 5.37 38.47 13.05
N LEU A 299 5.77 37.56 13.96
CA LEU A 299 6.11 36.17 13.62
C LEU A 299 4.92 35.43 12.99
N LEU A 300 3.70 35.65 13.50
CA LEU A 300 2.46 35.09 12.94
C LEU A 300 2.18 35.64 11.53
N THR A 301 2.43 36.93 11.30
CA THR A 301 2.32 37.56 9.98
C THR A 301 3.34 37.01 8.98
N ASP A 302 4.57 36.75 9.44
CA ASP A 302 5.63 36.17 8.61
C ASP A 302 5.34 34.71 8.27
N LEU A 303 4.80 33.94 9.23
CA LEU A 303 4.29 32.58 9.04
C LEU A 303 3.17 32.52 7.98
N ASN A 304 2.15 33.37 8.12
CA ASN A 304 1.07 33.50 7.12
C ASN A 304 1.61 33.86 5.73
N THR A 305 2.64 34.73 5.66
CA THR A 305 3.24 35.12 4.37
C THR A 305 3.98 33.95 3.73
N TRP A 306 4.74 33.18 4.51
CA TRP A 306 5.50 32.04 3.98
C TRP A 306 4.58 30.90 3.54
N GLU A 307 3.55 30.60 4.33
CA GLU A 307 2.50 29.63 3.98
C GLU A 307 1.82 29.96 2.65
N ALA A 308 1.44 31.22 2.44
CA ALA A 308 0.86 31.67 1.18
C ALA A 308 1.81 31.44 -0.02
N GLN A 309 3.11 31.69 0.13
CA GLN A 309 4.12 31.41 -0.90
C GLN A 309 4.32 29.91 -1.14
N VAL A 310 4.25 29.08 -0.09
CA VAL A 310 4.29 27.61 -0.23
C VAL A 310 3.07 27.11 -1.00
N HIS A 311 1.87 27.64 -0.77
CA HIS A 311 0.69 27.30 -1.57
C HIS A 311 0.78 27.77 -3.02
N GLU A 312 1.35 28.96 -3.28
CA GLU A 312 1.59 29.46 -4.63
C GLU A 312 2.58 28.58 -5.41
N ASP A 313 3.72 28.22 -4.79
CA ASP A 313 4.74 27.38 -5.43
C ASP A 313 4.28 25.92 -5.61
N MET A 314 3.41 25.41 -4.72
CA MET A 314 2.76 24.10 -4.91
C MET A 314 1.89 24.10 -6.18
N ALA A 315 1.02 25.10 -6.34
CA ALA A 315 0.18 25.23 -7.53
C ALA A 315 1.03 25.39 -8.81
N ARG A 316 2.11 26.17 -8.73
CA ARG A 316 3.08 26.36 -9.83
C ARG A 316 3.77 25.06 -10.22
N ARG A 317 4.26 24.25 -9.27
CA ARG A 317 4.90 22.95 -9.52
C ARG A 317 3.94 21.95 -10.15
N ILE A 318 2.70 21.89 -9.65
CA ILE A 318 1.65 21.04 -10.23
C ILE A 318 1.38 21.43 -11.69
N ALA A 319 1.24 22.74 -11.98
CA ALA A 319 1.01 23.24 -13.34
C ALA A 319 2.20 23.02 -14.30
N LEU A 320 3.43 23.03 -13.79
CA LEU A 320 4.65 22.74 -14.59
C LEU A 320 4.88 21.24 -14.83
N GLY A 321 4.38 20.36 -13.95
CA GLY A 321 4.42 18.90 -14.07
C GLY A 321 5.81 18.24 -13.94
N GLY A 322 6.89 18.90 -14.31
CA GLY A 322 8.23 18.32 -14.33
C GLY A 322 8.77 17.86 -12.97
N LYS A 323 9.63 16.83 -12.98
CA LYS A 323 10.52 16.52 -11.84
C LYS A 323 11.57 17.64 -11.72
N THR A 324 11.70 18.22 -10.53
CA THR A 324 12.66 19.30 -10.26
C THR A 324 14.03 18.78 -9.80
N VAL A 325 15.01 19.68 -9.72
CA VAL A 325 16.36 19.39 -9.21
C VAL A 325 16.61 20.31 -8.02
N GLY A 326 17.07 19.76 -6.90
CA GLY A 326 17.40 20.52 -5.70
C GLY A 326 18.70 21.32 -5.84
N ALA A 327 18.91 22.27 -4.92
CA ALA A 327 20.14 23.08 -4.86
C ALA A 327 21.44 22.26 -4.66
N ASP A 328 21.32 21.02 -4.18
CA ASP A 328 22.39 20.03 -4.03
C ASP A 328 22.66 19.21 -5.32
N GLY A 329 21.89 19.46 -6.39
CA GLY A 329 21.94 18.70 -7.64
C GLY A 329 21.13 17.40 -7.62
N THR A 330 20.44 17.05 -6.52
CA THR A 330 19.61 15.84 -6.47
C THR A 330 18.37 15.99 -7.35
N ARG A 331 18.14 15.02 -8.24
CA ARG A 331 16.93 14.98 -9.06
C ARG A 331 15.79 14.36 -8.26
N SER A 332 14.66 15.07 -8.22
CA SER A 332 13.47 14.64 -7.50
C SER A 332 12.91 13.31 -8.01
N ALA A 333 12.36 12.50 -7.10
CA ALA A 333 11.56 11.33 -7.48
C ALA A 333 10.21 11.74 -8.11
N LEU A 334 9.63 12.82 -7.60
CA LEU A 334 8.25 13.25 -7.81
C LEU A 334 8.09 14.19 -9.01
N SER A 335 7.11 13.91 -9.86
CA SER A 335 6.54 14.89 -10.79
C SER A 335 5.66 15.91 -10.07
N GLY A 336 5.34 17.02 -10.73
CA GLY A 336 4.28 17.94 -10.29
C GLY A 336 2.92 17.24 -10.21
N GLN A 337 2.67 16.23 -11.03
CA GLN A 337 1.49 15.36 -10.96
C GLN A 337 1.47 14.52 -9.68
N ASN A 338 2.58 13.88 -9.29
CA ASN A 338 2.66 13.16 -8.02
C ASN A 338 2.49 14.11 -6.81
N LEU A 339 3.02 15.34 -6.91
CA LEU A 339 2.81 16.37 -5.88
C LEU A 339 1.33 16.72 -5.71
N ALA A 340 0.55 16.80 -6.78
CA ALA A 340 -0.89 17.06 -6.68
C ALA A 340 -1.57 16.01 -5.79
N VAL A 341 -1.39 14.73 -6.14
CA VAL A 341 -1.95 13.57 -5.41
C VAL A 341 -1.55 13.59 -3.94
N LEU A 342 -0.25 13.69 -3.65
CA LEU A 342 0.27 13.68 -2.28
C LEU A 342 -0.19 14.92 -1.48
N SER A 343 -0.31 16.09 -2.12
CA SER A 343 -0.80 17.30 -1.46
C SER A 343 -2.29 17.21 -1.12
N ASP A 344 -3.11 16.58 -1.97
CA ASP A 344 -4.55 16.43 -1.72
C ASP A 344 -4.83 15.38 -0.65
N ALA A 345 -4.11 14.26 -0.67
CA ALA A 345 -4.15 13.27 0.41
C ALA A 345 -3.77 13.90 1.78
N GLU A 346 -2.72 14.73 1.81
CA GLU A 346 -2.30 15.44 3.03
C GLU A 346 -3.33 16.48 3.48
N LYS A 347 -3.89 17.30 2.58
CA LYS A 347 -4.96 18.27 2.91
C LYS A 347 -6.17 17.59 3.54
N THR A 348 -6.61 16.48 2.95
CA THR A 348 -7.77 15.72 3.42
C THR A 348 -7.48 15.09 4.79
N ALA A 349 -6.33 14.44 4.95
CA ALA A 349 -5.94 13.82 6.22
C ALA A 349 -5.73 14.86 7.35
N GLY A 350 -5.11 16.00 7.04
CA GLY A 350 -4.90 17.11 7.97
C GLY A 350 -6.20 17.80 8.38
N ARG A 351 -7.13 18.06 7.44
CA ARG A 351 -8.47 18.58 7.74
C ARG A 351 -9.22 17.65 8.69
N ASP A 352 -9.21 16.35 8.42
CA ASP A 352 -9.86 15.36 9.28
C ASP A 352 -9.20 15.25 10.66
N ALA A 353 -7.88 15.42 10.74
CA ALA A 353 -7.16 15.45 12.02
C ALA A 353 -7.55 16.69 12.86
N LEU A 354 -7.62 17.87 12.25
CA LEU A 354 -8.03 19.12 12.90
C LEU A 354 -9.51 19.09 13.32
N GLY A 355 -10.40 18.59 12.46
CA GLY A 355 -11.84 18.50 12.75
C GLY A 355 -12.22 17.57 13.90
N ARG A 356 -11.28 16.75 14.39
CA ARG A 356 -11.43 15.87 15.57
C ARG A 356 -10.93 16.50 16.87
N GLN A 357 -10.23 17.63 16.84
CA GLN A 357 -9.65 18.23 18.04
C GLN A 357 -10.71 18.90 18.92
N SER A 358 -10.45 18.97 20.22
CA SER A 358 -11.37 19.59 21.17
C SER A 358 -11.39 21.12 21.02
N ALA A 359 -12.45 21.76 21.53
CA ALA A 359 -12.55 23.22 21.54
C ALA A 359 -11.45 23.87 22.39
N GLU A 360 -11.01 23.18 23.45
CA GLU A 360 -9.91 23.58 24.32
C GLU A 360 -8.56 23.53 23.59
N TRP A 361 -8.32 22.51 22.75
CA TRP A 361 -7.11 22.46 21.93
C TRP A 361 -7.14 23.50 20.81
N LEU A 362 -8.26 23.65 20.11
CA LEU A 362 -8.44 24.62 19.02
C LEU A 362 -8.38 26.09 19.49
N SER A 363 -8.57 26.36 20.78
CA SER A 363 -8.38 27.68 21.41
C SER A 363 -7.00 27.87 22.06
N GLY A 364 -6.13 26.84 22.04
CA GLY A 364 -4.83 26.86 22.70
C GLY A 364 -4.91 26.88 24.24
N LEU A 365 -6.03 26.42 24.82
CA LEU A 365 -6.22 26.23 26.25
C LEU A 365 -5.77 24.84 26.73
N SER A 366 -5.49 23.92 25.81
CA SER A 366 -5.01 22.55 26.07
C SER A 366 -3.99 22.12 25.02
N GLU A 367 -2.92 21.46 25.44
CA GLU A 367 -1.95 20.78 24.56
C GLU A 367 -2.35 19.32 24.27
N VAL A 368 -3.45 18.83 24.86
CA VAL A 368 -3.90 17.44 24.72
C VAL A 368 -4.67 17.25 23.42
N ARG A 369 -4.03 16.59 22.45
CA ARG A 369 -4.64 16.21 21.16
C ARG A 369 -5.63 15.06 21.29
N THR A 370 -6.74 15.10 20.54
CA THR A 370 -7.71 14.01 20.40
C THR A 370 -7.21 12.94 19.42
N THR A 371 -7.06 11.70 19.88
CA THR A 371 -6.75 10.53 19.04
C THR A 371 -8.01 9.90 18.41
N THR A 372 -7.89 9.10 17.33
CA THR A 372 -9.06 8.40 16.77
C THR A 372 -9.63 7.36 17.74
N ALA A 373 -10.96 7.21 17.74
CA ALA A 373 -11.63 6.13 18.47
C ALA A 373 -11.15 4.74 18.01
N GLY A 374 -10.78 4.59 16.72
CA GLY A 374 -10.13 3.40 16.20
C GLY A 374 -8.78 3.12 16.88
N ALA A 375 -7.90 4.11 16.96
CA ALA A 375 -6.60 3.97 17.64
C ALA A 375 -6.77 3.67 19.13
N MET A 376 -7.70 4.35 19.81
CA MET A 376 -8.00 4.08 21.24
C MET A 376 -8.51 2.65 21.47
N ARG A 377 -9.40 2.16 20.60
CA ARG A 377 -9.90 0.77 20.63
C ARG A 377 -8.77 -0.25 20.46
N VAL A 378 -7.90 -0.04 19.47
CA VAL A 378 -6.77 -0.92 19.18
C VAL A 378 -5.72 -0.88 20.30
N ALA A 379 -5.40 0.30 20.81
CA ALA A 379 -4.53 0.54 21.97
C ALA A 379 -5.03 -0.19 23.23
N ALA A 380 -6.33 -0.03 23.55
CA ALA A 380 -6.95 -0.71 24.69
C ALA A 380 -6.92 -2.24 24.55
N ALA A 381 -7.26 -2.78 23.37
CA ALA A 381 -7.22 -4.22 23.11
C ALA A 381 -5.81 -4.83 23.24
N GLN A 382 -4.76 -4.03 23.00
CA GLN A 382 -3.37 -4.47 23.04
C GLN A 382 -2.65 -4.13 24.35
N SER A 383 -3.26 -3.33 25.23
CA SER A 383 -2.65 -2.81 26.46
C SER A 383 -1.41 -1.93 26.22
N VAL A 384 -1.41 -1.14 25.14
CA VAL A 384 -0.36 -0.16 24.80
C VAL A 384 -0.97 1.22 24.55
N SER A 385 -0.15 2.28 24.42
CA SER A 385 -0.65 3.62 24.12
C SER A 385 -0.82 3.83 22.61
N ALA A 386 -1.85 4.58 22.20
CA ALA A 386 -2.07 4.90 20.79
C ALA A 386 -0.88 5.66 20.13
N PRO A 387 -0.21 6.62 20.81
CA PRO A 387 1.01 7.24 20.26
C PRO A 387 2.15 6.24 20.01
N LEU A 388 2.27 5.17 20.80
CA LEU A 388 3.26 4.12 20.56
C LEU A 388 2.90 3.28 19.33
N LEU A 389 1.63 2.96 19.12
CA LEU A 389 1.16 2.27 17.90
C LEU A 389 1.40 3.12 16.65
N GLU A 390 1.06 4.40 16.69
CA GLU A 390 1.33 5.34 15.59
C GLU A 390 2.82 5.47 15.30
N LYS A 391 3.66 5.59 16.33
CA LYS A 391 5.13 5.62 16.15
C LYS A 391 5.63 4.32 15.51
N THR A 392 5.11 3.18 15.97
CA THR A 392 5.47 1.85 15.42
C THR A 392 5.12 1.75 13.93
N LEU A 393 3.95 2.25 13.50
CA LEU A 393 3.57 2.35 12.08
C LEU A 393 4.49 3.27 11.27
N ARG A 394 4.86 4.44 11.81
CA ARG A 394 5.76 5.41 11.15
C ARG A 394 7.20 4.90 10.99
N ASP A 395 7.64 4.05 11.93
CA ASP A 395 9.02 3.55 12.02
C ASP A 395 9.23 2.20 11.33
N ALA A 396 8.18 1.36 11.21
CA ALA A 396 8.23 0.01 10.63
C ALA A 396 8.78 -0.03 9.20
N GLU A 397 9.59 -1.05 8.89
CA GLU A 397 10.23 -1.22 7.57
C GLU A 397 9.20 -1.16 6.43
N LEU A 398 9.56 -0.49 5.33
CA LEU A 398 8.74 -0.50 4.12
C LEU A 398 9.36 -1.52 3.16
N THR A 399 8.58 -2.51 2.75
CA THR A 399 9.07 -3.66 1.97
C THR A 399 8.28 -3.88 0.69
N VAL A 400 8.95 -4.31 -0.38
CA VAL A 400 8.35 -4.82 -1.62
C VAL A 400 8.80 -6.26 -1.81
N ASN A 401 7.84 -7.17 -2.04
CA ASN A 401 8.12 -8.54 -2.43
C ASN A 401 8.18 -8.62 -3.97
N LEU A 402 9.22 -9.27 -4.50
CA LEU A 402 9.46 -9.46 -5.93
C LEU A 402 9.77 -10.93 -6.24
N PRO A 403 9.32 -11.47 -7.38
CA PRO A 403 9.69 -12.80 -7.83
C PRO A 403 11.14 -12.83 -8.33
N LEU A 404 11.90 -13.86 -7.93
CA LEU A 404 13.32 -14.03 -8.26
C LEU A 404 13.62 -13.95 -9.76
N GLN A 405 12.68 -14.37 -10.60
CA GLN A 405 12.80 -14.37 -12.07
C GLN A 405 13.02 -12.96 -12.67
N LEU A 406 12.67 -11.88 -11.96
CA LEU A 406 13.00 -10.50 -12.38
C LEU A 406 14.51 -10.21 -12.41
N PHE A 407 15.33 -11.03 -11.74
CA PHE A 407 16.79 -10.87 -11.65
C PHE A 407 17.56 -11.85 -12.56
N ALA A 408 16.88 -12.67 -13.36
CA ALA A 408 17.52 -13.45 -14.42
C ALA A 408 18.09 -12.54 -15.53
N SER A 409 19.17 -12.97 -16.20
CA SER A 409 19.69 -12.24 -17.37
C SER A 409 18.62 -12.14 -18.47
N ALA A 410 18.51 -10.97 -19.10
CA ALA A 410 17.64 -10.83 -20.25
C ALA A 410 18.07 -11.75 -21.41
N LYS A 411 17.10 -12.41 -22.05
CA LYS A 411 17.32 -13.22 -23.25
C LYS A 411 17.51 -12.32 -24.48
N LYS A 412 18.44 -12.71 -25.34
CA LYS A 412 18.83 -11.92 -26.51
C LYS A 412 17.66 -11.76 -27.49
N GLY A 413 17.22 -10.50 -27.67
CA GLY A 413 16.14 -10.15 -28.60
C GLY A 413 14.72 -10.29 -28.04
N GLU A 414 14.55 -10.70 -26.78
CA GLU A 414 13.26 -10.63 -26.10
C GLU A 414 13.05 -9.23 -25.46
N PRO A 415 11.80 -8.74 -25.37
CA PRO A 415 11.51 -7.49 -24.66
C PRO A 415 11.87 -7.64 -23.17
N PRO A 416 12.36 -6.56 -22.51
CA PRO A 416 12.94 -6.64 -21.17
C PRO A 416 11.87 -6.88 -20.10
N SER A 417 11.67 -8.16 -19.75
CA SER A 417 10.87 -8.60 -18.59
C SER A 417 11.66 -8.63 -17.28
N THR A 418 12.98 -8.42 -17.34
CA THR A 418 13.92 -8.52 -16.21
C THR A 418 14.68 -7.22 -15.98
N LEU A 419 15.05 -6.98 -14.71
CA LEU A 419 15.85 -5.82 -14.26
C LEU A 419 17.32 -5.93 -14.69
N ILE A 420 17.78 -7.13 -15.02
CA ILE A 420 19.16 -7.44 -15.41
C ILE A 420 19.26 -7.61 -16.93
N GLY A 421 20.24 -6.95 -17.55
CA GLY A 421 20.50 -7.01 -18.99
C GLY A 421 21.04 -8.36 -19.46
N GLU A 422 21.45 -8.44 -20.73
CA GLU A 422 22.12 -9.63 -21.26
C GLU A 422 23.40 -9.94 -20.46
N LYS A 423 23.65 -11.21 -20.13
CA LYS A 423 24.87 -11.69 -19.45
C LYS A 423 25.15 -11.01 -18.10
N GLY A 424 24.12 -10.82 -17.27
CA GLY A 424 24.26 -10.19 -15.95
C GLY A 424 24.52 -8.69 -15.96
N ALA A 425 24.42 -8.01 -17.11
CA ALA A 425 24.77 -6.59 -17.23
C ALA A 425 23.78 -5.69 -16.48
N ILE A 426 24.28 -4.91 -15.51
CA ILE A 426 23.48 -3.94 -14.75
C ILE A 426 23.29 -2.68 -15.60
N GLN A 427 22.03 -2.34 -15.88
CA GLN A 427 21.63 -1.25 -16.78
C GLN A 427 20.83 -0.20 -15.99
N PRO A 428 21.32 1.04 -15.81
CA PRO A 428 20.64 2.07 -15.00
C PRO A 428 19.19 2.32 -15.41
N GLU A 429 18.89 2.27 -16.70
CA GLU A 429 17.54 2.43 -17.27
C GLU A 429 16.56 1.30 -16.86
N ARG A 430 17.07 0.16 -16.39
CA ARG A 430 16.27 -0.96 -15.86
C ARG A 430 16.15 -0.98 -14.34
N LEU A 431 16.93 -0.15 -13.64
CA LEU A 431 16.88 -0.07 -12.17
C LEU A 431 15.64 0.66 -11.65
N HIS A 432 14.83 1.24 -12.55
CA HIS A 432 13.51 1.74 -12.21
C HIS A 432 12.46 0.63 -12.31
N LEU A 433 11.83 0.29 -11.18
CA LEU A 433 10.83 -0.76 -11.10
C LEU A 433 9.54 -0.32 -11.81
N GLN A 434 9.16 -1.08 -12.84
CA GLN A 434 7.97 -0.83 -13.65
C GLN A 434 6.69 -1.26 -12.93
N ASN A 435 5.70 -0.35 -12.83
CA ASN A 435 4.34 -0.70 -12.41
C ASN A 435 3.58 -1.44 -13.53
N VAL A 436 2.34 -1.85 -13.25
CA VAL A 436 1.55 -2.63 -14.22
C VAL A 436 1.22 -1.86 -15.50
N PHE A 437 1.07 -0.53 -15.43
CA PHE A 437 0.77 0.32 -16.59
C PHE A 437 1.97 0.44 -17.55
N HIS A 438 3.20 0.45 -17.03
CA HIS A 438 4.42 0.38 -17.84
C HIS A 438 4.50 -0.94 -18.64
N ARG A 439 4.01 -2.04 -18.06
CA ARG A 439 4.05 -3.38 -18.68
C ARG A 439 2.86 -3.67 -19.60
N GLY A 440 1.81 -2.87 -19.52
CA GLY A 440 0.62 -2.97 -20.36
C GLY A 440 -0.22 -4.24 -20.16
N ALA A 441 -1.26 -4.39 -20.98
CA ALA A 441 -2.25 -5.46 -20.84
C ALA A 441 -1.66 -6.88 -20.97
N ALA A 442 -0.50 -7.03 -21.60
CA ALA A 442 0.20 -8.31 -21.70
C ALA A 442 0.66 -8.88 -20.33
N ALA A 443 0.71 -8.07 -19.28
CA ALA A 443 1.14 -8.51 -17.95
C ALA A 443 0.02 -9.11 -17.08
N LYS A 444 -1.22 -8.60 -17.19
CA LYS A 444 -2.35 -8.98 -16.32
C LYS A 444 -3.76 -8.93 -16.98
N GLY A 445 -3.85 -8.67 -18.28
CA GLY A 445 -5.11 -8.43 -18.98
C GLY A 445 -5.54 -6.95 -18.97
N ALA A 446 -6.43 -6.56 -19.89
CA ALA A 446 -6.93 -5.19 -20.00
C ALA A 446 -7.92 -4.86 -18.87
N GLU A 447 -8.81 -5.80 -18.54
CA GLU A 447 -9.82 -5.71 -17.49
C GLU A 447 -9.19 -5.49 -16.10
N TYR A 448 -8.00 -6.07 -15.84
CA TYR A 448 -7.24 -5.78 -14.62
C TYR A 448 -6.72 -4.33 -14.59
N LEU A 449 -6.22 -3.82 -15.73
CA LEU A 449 -5.72 -2.45 -15.83
C LEU A 449 -6.83 -1.42 -15.66
N GLU A 450 -7.98 -1.64 -16.32
CA GLU A 450 -9.20 -0.83 -16.15
C GLU A 450 -9.60 -0.77 -14.68
N ARG A 451 -9.71 -1.92 -14.01
CA ARG A 451 -10.06 -1.99 -12.59
C ARG A 451 -9.03 -1.31 -11.70
N ARG A 452 -7.74 -1.52 -11.94
CA ARG A 452 -6.66 -0.87 -11.19
C ARG A 452 -6.72 0.64 -11.34
N GLN A 453 -6.96 1.14 -12.55
CA GLN A 453 -7.10 2.57 -12.83
C GLN A 453 -8.32 3.15 -12.11
N ALA A 454 -9.49 2.50 -12.21
CA ALA A 454 -10.72 2.94 -11.55
C ALA A 454 -10.57 3.03 -10.02
N ILE A 455 -9.83 2.09 -9.43
CA ILE A 455 -9.53 2.07 -7.99
C ILE A 455 -8.50 3.15 -7.62
N GLU A 456 -7.43 3.34 -8.38
CA GLU A 456 -6.47 4.43 -8.10
C GLU A 456 -7.10 5.82 -8.28
N HIS A 457 -8.04 5.97 -9.22
CA HIS A 457 -8.83 7.20 -9.41
C HIS A 457 -9.77 7.50 -8.24
N SER A 458 -10.33 6.48 -7.58
CA SER A 458 -11.20 6.69 -6.41
C SER A 458 -10.41 7.14 -5.17
N TYR A 459 -9.13 6.77 -5.05
CA TYR A 459 -8.22 7.32 -4.04
C TYR A 459 -7.70 8.72 -4.39
N SER A 460 -7.68 9.13 -5.67
CA SER A 460 -7.18 10.45 -6.08
C SER A 460 -7.91 11.06 -7.29
N PRO A 461 -8.77 12.07 -7.06
CA PRO A 461 -9.33 12.90 -8.12
C PRO A 461 -8.26 13.65 -8.95
N ALA A 462 -7.11 13.94 -8.36
CA ALA A 462 -5.98 14.56 -9.05
C ALA A 462 -5.39 13.63 -10.10
N LEU A 463 -5.18 12.34 -9.79
CA LEU A 463 -4.74 11.33 -10.76
C LEU A 463 -5.79 11.13 -11.85
N ALA A 464 -7.08 11.00 -11.47
CA ALA A 464 -8.17 10.87 -12.43
C ALA A 464 -8.22 12.04 -13.44
N SER A 465 -7.98 13.27 -12.97
CA SER A 465 -7.92 14.46 -13.82
C SER A 465 -6.69 14.52 -14.73
N GLN A 466 -5.58 13.86 -14.36
CA GLN A 466 -4.37 13.77 -15.16
C GLN A 466 -4.53 12.76 -16.30
N ASP A 467 -5.00 11.55 -15.97
CA ASP A 467 -5.21 10.46 -16.91
C ASP A 467 -6.33 10.75 -17.93
N ALA A 468 -7.27 11.65 -17.60
CA ALA A 468 -8.31 12.10 -18.51
C ALA A 468 -7.77 12.80 -19.77
N ILE A 469 -6.51 13.21 -19.78
CA ILE A 469 -5.80 13.73 -20.96
C ILE A 469 -5.01 12.59 -21.63
N GLU A 470 -4.12 11.96 -20.87
CA GLU A 470 -3.26 10.86 -21.31
C GLU A 470 -2.81 10.06 -20.08
N LEU A 471 -3.02 8.74 -20.09
CA LEU A 471 -2.52 7.85 -19.04
C LEU A 471 -0.99 7.83 -19.08
N SER A 472 -0.36 8.29 -18.00
CA SER A 472 1.10 8.33 -17.88
C SER A 472 1.57 7.35 -16.80
N PRO A 473 2.20 6.22 -17.17
CA PRO A 473 2.62 5.20 -16.21
C PRO A 473 3.53 5.73 -15.08
N ASP A 474 4.33 6.77 -15.32
CA ASP A 474 5.17 7.45 -14.34
C ASP A 474 4.38 8.12 -13.19
N ASN A 475 3.11 8.45 -13.41
CA ASN A 475 2.26 9.07 -12.40
C ASN A 475 1.65 8.05 -11.43
N HIS A 476 1.56 6.77 -11.81
CA HIS A 476 0.94 5.71 -11.00
C HIS A 476 1.93 5.11 -9.98
N PRO A 477 1.46 4.72 -8.78
CA PRO A 477 2.31 4.24 -7.71
C PRO A 477 2.83 2.81 -7.94
N ILE A 478 3.88 2.45 -7.19
CA ILE A 478 4.26 1.05 -6.96
C ILE A 478 3.67 0.59 -5.62
N SER A 479 3.01 -0.55 -5.61
CA SER A 479 2.55 -1.19 -4.38
C SER A 479 3.71 -1.75 -3.56
N ALA A 480 3.83 -1.28 -2.32
CA ALA A 480 4.70 -1.76 -1.25
C ALA A 480 3.85 -2.07 -0.01
N ALA A 481 4.46 -2.57 1.06
CA ALA A 481 3.74 -2.91 2.29
C ALA A 481 4.56 -2.65 3.55
N VAL A 482 3.87 -2.21 4.62
CA VAL A 482 4.49 -1.86 5.91
C VAL A 482 4.71 -3.12 6.75
N ASN A 483 5.97 -3.47 6.98
CA ASN A 483 6.40 -4.68 7.66
C ASN A 483 6.36 -4.51 9.19
N VAL A 484 5.17 -4.27 9.75
CA VAL A 484 4.98 -4.06 11.18
C VAL A 484 5.54 -5.21 12.00
N GLY A 485 5.23 -6.46 11.63
CA GLY A 485 5.72 -7.67 12.31
C GLY A 485 7.19 -8.01 12.08
N ARG A 486 7.97 -7.14 11.42
CA ARG A 486 9.40 -7.32 11.11
C ARG A 486 9.71 -8.67 10.45
N LYS A 487 8.80 -9.14 9.58
CA LYS A 487 8.90 -10.44 8.91
C LYS A 487 10.17 -10.51 8.07
N ALA A 488 10.94 -11.60 8.19
CA ALA A 488 12.14 -11.83 7.37
C ALA A 488 11.79 -11.86 5.87
N LEU A 489 10.66 -12.48 5.53
CA LEU A 489 10.05 -12.54 4.19
C LEU A 489 9.36 -11.24 3.72
N GLY A 490 9.48 -10.14 4.47
CA GLY A 490 8.76 -8.89 4.20
C GLY A 490 7.28 -8.95 4.54
N ALA A 491 6.61 -7.80 4.45
CA ALA A 491 5.22 -7.65 4.87
C ALA A 491 4.24 -8.55 4.10
N ALA A 492 4.47 -8.71 2.79
CA ALA A 492 3.66 -9.50 1.87
C ALA A 492 4.26 -10.90 1.57
N GLY A 493 5.19 -11.36 2.41
CA GLY A 493 5.79 -12.69 2.32
C GLY A 493 4.76 -13.81 2.53
N GLY A 494 4.84 -14.87 1.70
CA GLY A 494 3.91 -16.01 1.71
C GLY A 494 2.66 -15.85 0.82
N MET A 495 2.46 -14.67 0.21
CA MET A 495 1.26 -14.35 -0.57
C MET A 495 1.45 -14.42 -2.10
N GLY A 496 2.43 -15.20 -2.59
CA GLY A 496 2.71 -15.35 -4.03
C GLY A 496 3.36 -14.14 -4.72
N TYR A 497 3.54 -12.99 -4.05
CA TYR A 497 4.22 -11.81 -4.60
C TYR A 497 5.73 -11.98 -4.83
N GLY A 498 6.31 -13.07 -4.36
CA GLY A 498 7.72 -13.44 -4.57
C GLY A 498 8.57 -13.47 -3.31
N ASN A 499 9.74 -14.07 -3.47
CA ASN A 499 10.68 -14.47 -2.42
C ASN A 499 11.88 -13.51 -2.26
N VAL A 500 12.07 -12.53 -3.14
CA VAL A 500 13.04 -11.45 -2.94
C VAL A 500 12.35 -10.29 -2.23
N VAL A 501 12.93 -9.81 -1.13
CA VAL A 501 12.40 -8.69 -0.33
C VAL A 501 13.29 -7.48 -0.51
N ILE A 502 12.72 -6.42 -1.06
CA ILE A 502 13.38 -5.12 -1.20
C ILE A 502 12.96 -4.25 -0.01
N VAL A 503 13.90 -3.93 0.87
CA VAL A 503 13.69 -3.01 2.00
C VAL A 503 14.02 -1.60 1.53
N LEU A 504 13.04 -0.70 1.61
CA LEU A 504 13.18 0.67 1.14
C LEU A 504 13.74 1.59 2.24
N LYS A 505 14.47 2.63 1.84
CA LYS A 505 15.02 3.62 2.75
C LYS A 505 13.92 4.43 3.45
N PRO A 506 14.13 4.91 4.70
CA PRO A 506 13.09 5.59 5.48
C PRO A 506 12.43 6.79 4.78
N GLU A 507 13.19 7.56 4.00
CA GLU A 507 12.72 8.72 3.24
C GLU A 507 11.69 8.37 2.14
N VAL A 508 11.65 7.13 1.65
CA VAL A 508 10.64 6.71 0.66
C VAL A 508 9.22 6.78 1.25
N ARG A 509 9.08 6.64 2.58
CA ARG A 509 7.80 6.75 3.30
C ARG A 509 7.15 8.12 3.16
N ASP A 510 7.91 9.17 2.90
CA ASP A 510 7.40 10.54 2.74
C ASP A 510 6.61 10.76 1.45
N ARG A 511 6.85 9.92 0.44
CA ARG A 511 6.14 9.91 -0.85
C ARG A 511 5.20 8.71 -1.01
N CYS A 512 4.69 8.20 0.11
CA CYS A 512 3.70 7.13 0.13
C CYS A 512 2.33 7.61 0.64
N THR A 513 1.27 7.06 0.05
CA THR A 513 -0.08 6.97 0.66
C THR A 513 -0.30 5.54 1.16
N TYR A 514 -1.19 5.36 2.13
CA TYR A 514 -1.35 4.08 2.84
C TYR A 514 -2.82 3.69 2.99
N THR A 515 -3.10 2.40 2.90
CA THR A 515 -4.43 1.81 3.13
C THR A 515 -4.33 0.67 4.15
N ALA A 516 -5.39 0.44 4.92
CA ALA A 516 -5.35 -0.52 6.04
C ALA A 516 -5.25 -2.00 5.61
N ARG A 517 -5.49 -2.27 4.32
CA ARG A 517 -5.39 -3.54 3.60
C ARG A 517 -4.87 -3.25 2.18
N ASP A 518 -4.91 -4.25 1.31
CA ASP A 518 -4.77 -4.04 -0.14
C ASP A 518 -5.78 -2.99 -0.65
N SER A 519 -5.37 -2.18 -1.62
CA SER A 519 -6.15 -1.12 -2.28
C SER A 519 -7.42 -1.64 -2.96
N PHE A 520 -7.40 -2.88 -3.47
CA PHE A 520 -8.57 -3.57 -4.02
C PHE A 520 -9.57 -4.02 -2.94
N ASP A 521 -9.17 -4.03 -1.65
CA ASP A 521 -9.98 -4.41 -0.50
C ASP A 521 -10.23 -3.25 0.49
N SER A 522 -9.75 -2.04 0.16
CA SER A 522 -9.78 -0.86 1.05
C SER A 522 -10.65 0.29 0.53
N TYR A 523 -11.23 0.19 -0.68
CA TYR A 523 -12.14 1.21 -1.20
C TYR A 523 -13.54 1.06 -0.59
N ALA A 524 -14.24 2.18 -0.46
CA ALA A 524 -15.63 2.22 -0.01
C ALA A 524 -16.58 2.17 -1.21
N ALA A 525 -17.73 1.52 -1.04
CA ALA A 525 -18.80 1.50 -2.04
C ALA A 525 -20.17 1.64 -1.38
N ARG A 526 -21.11 2.29 -2.07
CA ARG A 526 -22.51 2.42 -1.67
C ARG A 526 -23.41 2.01 -2.84
N ILE A 527 -24.42 1.20 -2.55
CA ILE A 527 -25.49 0.92 -3.50
C ILE A 527 -26.62 1.91 -3.27
N ASP A 528 -26.68 2.93 -4.13
CA ASP A 528 -27.75 3.93 -4.18
C ASP A 528 -28.41 3.96 -5.56
N ALA A 529 -29.60 4.57 -5.63
CA ALA A 529 -30.42 4.63 -6.85
C ALA A 529 -29.71 5.24 -8.08
N ALA A 530 -28.66 6.06 -7.88
CA ALA A 530 -27.85 6.58 -8.96
C ALA A 530 -26.80 5.55 -9.42
N GLY A 531 -26.16 4.84 -8.48
CA GLY A 531 -25.27 3.72 -8.74
C GLY A 531 -25.96 2.56 -9.46
N SER A 532 -27.11 2.11 -8.95
CA SER A 532 -27.89 1.03 -9.58
C SER A 532 -28.32 1.38 -11.00
N ARG A 533 -28.72 2.64 -11.24
CA ARG A 533 -29.03 3.11 -12.59
C ARG A 533 -27.80 3.09 -13.50
N ARG A 534 -26.63 3.54 -13.04
CA ARG A 534 -25.37 3.45 -13.80
C ARG A 534 -25.04 1.99 -14.16
N PHE A 535 -25.19 1.08 -13.21
CA PHE A 535 -24.91 -0.34 -13.38
C PHE A 535 -25.86 -0.99 -14.40
N LEU A 536 -27.17 -0.82 -14.23
CA LEU A 536 -28.18 -1.39 -15.13
C LEU A 536 -28.12 -0.77 -16.54
N ASP A 537 -27.94 0.55 -16.64
CA ASP A 537 -27.76 1.23 -17.93
C ASP A 537 -26.49 0.76 -18.65
N GLY A 538 -25.38 0.60 -17.93
CA GLY A 538 -24.11 0.13 -18.50
C GLY A 538 -24.20 -1.31 -18.99
N LEU A 539 -24.89 -2.18 -18.24
CA LEU A 539 -25.14 -3.57 -18.65
C LEU A 539 -26.08 -3.63 -19.86
N ALA A 540 -27.16 -2.85 -19.88
CA ALA A 540 -28.11 -2.79 -20.99
C ALA A 540 -27.51 -2.16 -22.28
N LYS A 541 -26.48 -1.31 -22.14
CA LYS A 541 -25.77 -0.64 -23.24
C LYS A 541 -24.40 -1.27 -23.53
N ALA A 542 -24.16 -2.49 -23.06
CA ALA A 542 -22.91 -3.21 -23.28
C ALA A 542 -22.58 -3.30 -24.79
N PRO A 543 -21.30 -3.10 -25.20
CA PRO A 543 -20.93 -3.10 -26.62
C PRO A 543 -21.32 -4.40 -27.33
N GLU A 544 -21.86 -4.29 -28.55
CA GLU A 544 -22.24 -5.46 -29.34
C GLU A 544 -21.03 -6.39 -29.57
N GLY A 545 -21.23 -7.69 -29.33
CA GLY A 545 -20.16 -8.69 -29.37
C GLY A 545 -19.30 -8.82 -28.10
N SER A 546 -19.50 -7.98 -27.07
CA SER A 546 -18.83 -8.14 -25.76
C SER A 546 -19.38 -9.33 -24.96
N PRO A 547 -18.59 -9.90 -24.02
CA PRO A 547 -19.07 -10.87 -23.04
C PRO A 547 -20.32 -10.41 -22.27
N LEU A 548 -20.38 -9.14 -21.88
CA LEU A 548 -21.56 -8.53 -21.24
C LEU A 548 -22.80 -8.55 -22.15
N ALA A 549 -22.67 -8.12 -23.41
CA ALA A 549 -23.79 -8.16 -24.35
C ALA A 549 -24.26 -9.60 -24.63
N ALA A 550 -23.32 -10.54 -24.74
CA ALA A 550 -23.63 -11.97 -24.86
C ALA A 550 -24.28 -12.57 -23.60
N LEU A 551 -24.03 -11.99 -22.41
CA LEU A 551 -24.69 -12.38 -21.16
C LEU A 551 -26.14 -11.85 -21.11
N VAL A 552 -26.36 -10.58 -21.44
CA VAL A 552 -27.71 -9.99 -21.51
C VAL A 552 -28.55 -10.72 -22.56
N ALA A 553 -28.00 -11.01 -23.73
CA ALA A 553 -28.72 -11.69 -24.81
C ALA A 553 -29.14 -13.14 -24.47
N ARG A 554 -28.36 -13.85 -23.63
CA ARG A 554 -28.67 -15.24 -23.22
C ARG A 554 -29.54 -15.33 -21.95
N SER A 555 -29.81 -14.22 -21.28
CA SER A 555 -30.52 -14.19 -19.99
C SER A 555 -31.58 -13.08 -19.96
N PRO A 556 -32.77 -13.30 -20.56
CA PRO A 556 -33.80 -12.26 -20.73
C PRO A 556 -34.28 -11.59 -19.43
N THR A 557 -34.24 -12.30 -18.30
CA THR A 557 -34.67 -11.81 -16.98
C THR A 557 -33.54 -11.20 -16.15
N LEU A 558 -32.32 -11.10 -16.69
CA LEU A 558 -31.13 -10.67 -15.95
C LEU A 558 -31.26 -9.25 -15.40
N LEU A 559 -31.69 -8.30 -16.24
CA LEU A 559 -31.83 -6.90 -15.86
C LEU A 559 -32.92 -6.73 -14.79
N ASP A 560 -34.05 -7.43 -14.92
CA ASP A 560 -35.14 -7.40 -13.94
C ASP A 560 -34.69 -7.96 -12.59
N THR A 561 -34.04 -9.13 -12.60
CA THR A 561 -33.56 -9.80 -11.36
C THR A 561 -32.48 -8.97 -10.66
N LEU A 562 -31.57 -8.35 -11.42
CA LEU A 562 -30.57 -7.43 -10.87
C LEU A 562 -31.23 -6.15 -10.35
N GLY A 563 -32.24 -5.62 -11.03
CA GLY A 563 -33.02 -4.47 -10.58
C GLY A 563 -33.73 -4.72 -9.24
N GLU A 564 -34.34 -5.89 -9.06
CA GLU A 564 -34.94 -6.29 -7.77
C GLU A 564 -33.88 -6.38 -6.65
N ARG A 565 -32.75 -7.06 -6.90
CA ARG A 565 -31.66 -7.21 -5.92
C ARG A 565 -31.02 -5.87 -5.54
N LEU A 566 -30.85 -4.97 -6.51
CA LEU A 566 -30.34 -3.62 -6.28
C LEU A 566 -31.36 -2.77 -5.52
N GLY A 567 -32.65 -2.86 -5.83
CA GLY A 567 -33.71 -2.18 -5.09
C GLY A 567 -33.79 -2.60 -3.61
N MET A 568 -33.49 -3.86 -3.30
CA MET A 568 -33.34 -4.32 -1.91
C MET A 568 -32.12 -3.68 -1.23
N ALA A 569 -30.95 -3.69 -1.89
CA ALA A 569 -29.72 -3.10 -1.35
C ALA A 569 -29.82 -1.56 -1.16
N GLU A 570 -30.55 -0.88 -2.05
CA GLU A 570 -30.90 0.55 -1.91
C GLU A 570 -31.78 0.82 -0.70
N ALA A 571 -32.81 -0.01 -0.47
CA ALA A 571 -33.71 0.12 0.67
C ALA A 571 -32.99 -0.10 2.02
N GLU A 572 -31.94 -0.92 2.02
CA GLU A 572 -31.04 -1.12 3.17
C GLU A 572 -29.95 -0.03 3.30
N ASN A 573 -29.82 0.89 2.33
CA ASN A 573 -28.74 1.88 2.23
C ASN A 573 -27.35 1.21 2.35
N LEU A 574 -27.15 0.12 1.60
CA LEU A 574 -26.01 -0.76 1.76
C LEU A 574 -24.67 -0.06 1.51
N GLN A 575 -23.80 -0.10 2.51
CA GLN A 575 -22.42 0.36 2.47
C GLN A 575 -21.46 -0.84 2.57
N LEU A 576 -20.42 -0.80 1.75
CA LEU A 576 -19.42 -1.85 1.56
C LEU A 576 -18.02 -1.22 1.65
N GLY A 577 -17.03 -2.04 1.96
CA GLY A 577 -15.63 -1.62 2.15
C GLY A 577 -15.11 -1.92 3.57
N PRO A 578 -13.92 -1.40 3.91
CA PRO A 578 -13.12 -1.95 5.00
C PRO A 578 -13.69 -1.72 6.40
N THR A 579 -14.54 -0.69 6.58
CA THR A 579 -15.25 -0.40 7.84
C THR A 579 -16.58 -1.16 7.99
N HIS A 580 -17.08 -1.80 6.92
CA HIS A 580 -18.41 -2.45 6.88
C HIS A 580 -18.34 -3.98 6.78
N GLY A 581 -17.14 -4.56 6.74
CA GLY A 581 -16.92 -6.01 6.85
C GLY A 581 -17.26 -6.84 5.60
N LYS A 582 -17.74 -6.22 4.52
CA LYS A 582 -17.98 -6.84 3.21
C LYS A 582 -17.40 -5.97 2.11
N ASN A 583 -16.62 -6.56 1.21
CA ASN A 583 -16.06 -5.88 0.04
C ASN A 583 -16.96 -6.04 -1.19
N LEU A 584 -16.83 -5.15 -2.16
CA LEU A 584 -17.74 -5.10 -3.32
C LEU A 584 -17.64 -6.35 -4.20
N ALA A 585 -16.44 -6.91 -4.43
CA ALA A 585 -16.27 -8.10 -5.27
C ALA A 585 -16.91 -9.37 -4.67
N PRO A 586 -16.66 -9.74 -3.39
CA PRO A 586 -17.41 -10.81 -2.73
C PRO A 586 -18.92 -10.56 -2.72
N TYR A 587 -19.36 -9.34 -2.39
CA TYR A 587 -20.78 -9.00 -2.38
C TYR A 587 -21.44 -9.20 -3.75
N LEU A 588 -20.78 -8.74 -4.82
CA LEU A 588 -21.22 -8.92 -6.20
C LEU A 588 -21.39 -10.40 -6.55
N ALA A 589 -20.41 -11.25 -6.24
CA ALA A 589 -20.47 -12.69 -6.52
C ALA A 589 -21.54 -13.42 -5.69
N GLU A 590 -21.55 -13.19 -4.38
CA GLU A 590 -22.36 -13.94 -3.41
C GLU A 590 -23.82 -13.48 -3.32
N ASN A 591 -24.15 -12.27 -3.78
CA ASN A 591 -25.47 -11.66 -3.60
C ASN A 591 -26.06 -11.19 -4.93
N LEU A 592 -25.42 -10.24 -5.62
CA LEU A 592 -25.98 -9.67 -6.86
C LEU A 592 -26.00 -10.68 -8.00
N LEU A 593 -24.91 -11.41 -8.23
CA LEU A 593 -24.76 -12.36 -9.33
C LEU A 593 -25.07 -13.82 -8.95
N ALA A 594 -25.38 -14.09 -7.68
CA ALA A 594 -25.63 -15.44 -7.18
C ALA A 594 -26.72 -16.17 -7.96
N GLY A 595 -26.36 -17.31 -8.57
CA GLY A 595 -27.24 -18.10 -9.42
C GLY A 595 -27.49 -17.53 -10.83
N LEU A 596 -26.93 -16.37 -11.16
CA LEU A 596 -27.08 -15.70 -12.47
C LEU A 596 -25.81 -15.85 -13.33
N VAL A 597 -24.64 -15.72 -12.71
CA VAL A 597 -23.33 -15.77 -13.38
C VAL A 597 -22.39 -16.65 -12.56
N ARG A 598 -21.59 -17.50 -13.21
CA ARG A 598 -20.54 -18.29 -12.55
C ARG A 598 -19.22 -17.50 -12.54
N GLY A 599 -18.34 -17.75 -11.57
CA GLY A 599 -17.04 -17.04 -11.49
C GLY A 599 -16.13 -17.25 -12.71
N GLU A 600 -16.31 -18.34 -13.45
CA GLU A 600 -15.59 -18.65 -14.69
C GLU A 600 -16.23 -18.04 -15.96
N ASP A 601 -17.34 -17.32 -15.82
CA ASP A 601 -18.02 -16.71 -16.97
C ASP A 601 -17.17 -15.55 -17.54
N PRO A 602 -16.90 -15.50 -18.87
CA PRO A 602 -16.13 -14.41 -19.48
C PRO A 602 -16.69 -13.01 -19.23
N ALA A 603 -17.97 -12.89 -18.83
CA ALA A 603 -18.60 -11.61 -18.46
C ALA A 603 -18.32 -11.17 -17.01
N TYR A 604 -17.86 -12.05 -16.12
CA TYR A 604 -17.73 -11.77 -14.68
C TYR A 604 -16.77 -10.61 -14.40
N GLU A 605 -15.59 -10.59 -15.04
CA GLU A 605 -14.59 -9.53 -14.86
C GLU A 605 -15.12 -8.15 -15.31
N GLN A 606 -15.87 -8.12 -16.41
CA GLN A 606 -16.48 -6.90 -16.94
C GLN A 606 -17.65 -6.42 -16.06
N LEU A 607 -18.42 -7.34 -15.46
CA LEU A 607 -19.43 -7.01 -14.45
C LEU A 607 -18.79 -6.40 -13.18
N LEU A 608 -17.64 -6.92 -12.75
CA LEU A 608 -16.92 -6.38 -11.61
C LEU A 608 -16.38 -4.97 -11.89
N ASN A 609 -15.84 -4.73 -13.09
CA ASN A 609 -15.39 -3.38 -13.49
C ASN A 609 -16.58 -2.40 -13.54
N LEU A 610 -17.69 -2.82 -14.15
CA LEU A 610 -18.92 -2.03 -14.17
C LEU A 610 -19.47 -1.76 -12.75
N ALA A 611 -19.37 -2.72 -11.83
CA ALA A 611 -19.76 -2.53 -10.42
C ALA A 611 -18.84 -1.52 -9.72
N VAL A 612 -17.53 -1.59 -9.93
CA VAL A 612 -16.56 -0.60 -9.40
C VAL A 612 -16.90 0.81 -9.90
N HIS A 613 -17.10 1.00 -11.20
CA HIS A 613 -17.50 2.30 -11.77
C HIS A 613 -18.89 2.78 -11.32
N SER A 614 -19.78 1.87 -10.94
CA SER A 614 -21.16 2.21 -10.55
C SER A 614 -21.30 2.56 -9.07
N PHE A 615 -20.62 1.82 -8.18
CA PHE A 615 -20.91 1.82 -6.75
C PHE A 615 -19.80 2.38 -5.86
N VAL A 616 -18.57 2.60 -6.36
CA VAL A 616 -17.50 3.17 -5.52
C VAL A 616 -17.85 4.58 -5.06
N ASP A 617 -17.72 4.81 -3.76
CA ASP A 617 -17.86 6.12 -3.13
C ASP A 617 -16.46 6.72 -2.97
N ALA A 618 -16.12 7.66 -3.85
CA ALA A 618 -14.79 8.27 -3.86
C ALA A 618 -14.50 9.14 -2.63
N ASP A 619 -15.52 9.79 -2.04
CA ASP A 619 -15.33 10.64 -0.86
C ASP A 619 -15.07 9.78 0.38
N ALA A 620 -15.86 8.71 0.56
CA ALA A 620 -15.62 7.72 1.61
C ALA A 620 -14.28 6.99 1.41
N THR A 621 -13.91 6.67 0.16
CA THR A 621 -12.62 6.03 -0.16
C THR A 621 -11.42 6.92 0.19
N GLN A 622 -11.46 8.22 -0.16
CA GLN A 622 -10.45 9.20 0.26
C GLN A 622 -10.38 9.40 1.78
N SER A 623 -11.49 9.15 2.50
CA SER A 623 -11.51 9.20 3.98
C SER A 623 -10.66 8.09 4.63
N HIS A 624 -10.42 6.98 3.92
CA HIS A 624 -9.64 5.84 4.39
C HIS A 624 -8.15 5.91 4.01
N LEU A 625 -7.77 6.82 3.11
CA LEU A 625 -6.38 6.98 2.66
C LEU A 625 -5.55 7.73 3.72
N ALA A 626 -4.47 7.13 4.21
CA ALA A 626 -3.55 7.77 5.14
C ALA A 626 -2.29 8.29 4.44
N THR A 627 -1.61 9.25 5.06
CA THR A 627 -0.23 9.66 4.75
C THR A 627 0.67 9.30 5.93
N ARG A 628 2.00 9.41 5.76
CA ARG A 628 2.97 9.11 6.84
C ARG A 628 2.63 9.80 8.17
N ASP A 629 2.10 11.02 8.12
CA ASP A 629 1.81 11.80 9.31
C ASP A 629 0.45 11.50 9.95
N HIS A 630 -0.44 10.86 9.19
CA HIS A 630 -1.84 10.61 9.54
C HIS A 630 -2.18 9.10 9.50
N MET A 631 -1.22 8.27 9.92
CA MET A 631 -1.39 6.81 10.10
C MET A 631 -2.50 6.45 11.11
N ASP A 632 -2.92 7.40 11.95
CA ASP A 632 -4.04 7.27 12.89
C ASP A 632 -5.39 6.98 12.21
N ARG A 633 -5.52 7.33 10.92
CA ARG A 633 -6.71 7.03 10.10
C ARG A 633 -6.89 5.54 9.84
N LEU A 634 -5.80 4.75 9.82
CA LEU A 634 -5.84 3.32 9.46
C LEU A 634 -6.57 2.46 10.50
N PHE A 635 -6.52 2.82 11.79
CA PHE A 635 -7.04 1.99 12.90
C PHE A 635 -8.57 1.77 12.90
N SER A 636 -9.34 2.54 12.13
CA SER A 636 -10.78 2.32 11.96
C SER A 636 -11.07 1.09 11.09
N ALA A 637 -10.26 0.91 10.02
CA ALA A 637 -10.37 -0.08 8.95
C ALA A 637 -9.45 -1.31 9.11
N MET A 638 -8.45 -1.21 9.98
CA MET A 638 -7.47 -2.24 10.32
C MET A 638 -8.14 -3.54 10.80
N THR A 639 -7.66 -4.69 10.31
CA THR A 639 -8.15 -6.00 10.76
C THR A 639 -7.60 -6.37 12.14
N THR A 640 -8.18 -7.39 12.77
CA THR A 640 -7.68 -7.91 14.05
C THR A 640 -6.27 -8.46 13.93
N GLU A 641 -5.91 -9.02 12.78
CA GLU A 641 -4.59 -9.60 12.48
C GLU A 641 -3.52 -8.51 12.32
N THR A 642 -3.79 -7.50 11.48
CA THR A 642 -2.91 -6.34 11.32
C THR A 642 -2.73 -5.60 12.64
N ALA A 643 -3.81 -5.50 13.42
CA ALA A 643 -3.75 -4.96 14.78
C ALA A 643 -2.84 -5.82 15.67
N ALA A 644 -3.06 -7.14 15.77
CA ALA A 644 -2.25 -8.04 16.60
C ALA A 644 -0.74 -7.92 16.28
N GLY A 645 -0.39 -7.83 14.99
CA GLY A 645 0.98 -7.60 14.54
C GLY A 645 1.64 -6.32 15.08
N LEU A 646 0.89 -5.28 15.48
CA LEU A 646 1.44 -4.07 16.11
C LEU A 646 1.86 -4.28 17.56
N LYS A 647 1.16 -5.15 18.31
CA LYS A 647 1.57 -5.52 19.68
C LYS A 647 2.92 -6.22 19.62
N GLU A 648 3.06 -7.13 18.68
CA GLU A 648 4.27 -7.91 18.45
C GLU A 648 5.42 -7.06 17.87
N ALA A 649 5.11 -6.08 17.02
CA ALA A 649 6.07 -5.09 16.50
C ALA A 649 6.73 -4.21 17.58
N SER A 650 6.05 -4.05 18.72
CA SER A 650 6.56 -3.29 19.87
C SER A 650 7.62 -4.04 20.67
N ASP A 651 7.75 -5.37 20.49
CA ASP A 651 8.86 -6.16 21.01
C ASP A 651 10.10 -5.96 20.11
N PRO A 652 11.20 -5.37 20.64
CA PRO A 652 12.39 -5.13 19.84
C PRO A 652 13.18 -6.40 19.49
N LEU A 653 12.92 -7.54 20.15
CA LEU A 653 13.64 -8.80 19.98
C LEU A 653 12.91 -9.81 19.07
N ARG A 654 11.66 -9.54 18.68
CA ARG A 654 10.82 -10.47 17.94
C ARG A 654 10.96 -10.31 16.41
N VAL A 655 11.06 -11.44 15.70
CA VAL A 655 11.04 -11.54 14.24
C VAL A 655 9.95 -12.55 13.86
N ASN A 656 8.82 -12.07 13.33
CA ASN A 656 7.70 -12.95 13.00
C ASN A 656 7.91 -13.70 11.68
N CYS A 657 7.35 -14.91 11.60
CA CYS A 657 7.50 -15.79 10.45
C CYS A 657 6.13 -16.27 9.98
N GLY A 658 5.85 -16.09 8.67
CA GLY A 658 4.61 -16.52 8.03
C GLY A 658 3.33 -15.70 8.36
N GLY A 659 2.22 -16.15 7.78
CA GLY A 659 1.01 -16.38 8.59
C GLY A 659 -0.25 -15.55 8.36
N THR A 660 -0.24 -14.38 7.68
CA THR A 660 -1.48 -13.62 7.45
C THR A 660 -1.49 -12.83 6.14
N ALA A 661 -2.63 -12.88 5.45
CA ALA A 661 -2.91 -12.12 4.22
C ALA A 661 -3.15 -10.61 4.45
N ALA A 662 -3.31 -10.20 5.71
CA ALA A 662 -3.56 -8.82 6.08
C ALA A 662 -2.25 -8.04 6.28
N TYR A 663 -1.94 -7.14 5.34
CA TYR A 663 -0.86 -6.16 5.44
C TYR A 663 -1.40 -4.75 5.21
N ILE A 664 -0.67 -3.74 5.68
CA ILE A 664 -0.94 -2.34 5.36
C ILE A 664 -0.23 -2.03 4.05
N GLU A 665 -1.00 -1.77 2.98
CA GLU A 665 -0.40 -1.37 1.70
C GLU A 665 0.12 0.07 1.78
N ALA A 666 1.20 0.32 1.07
CA ALA A 666 1.80 1.62 0.84
C ALA A 666 1.97 1.81 -0.67
N GLN A 667 1.31 2.81 -1.24
CA GLN A 667 1.44 3.21 -2.63
C GLN A 667 2.60 4.21 -2.77
N VAL A 668 3.71 3.78 -3.38
CA VAL A 668 4.94 4.56 -3.54
C VAL A 668 4.88 5.41 -4.81
N TRP A 669 4.72 6.74 -4.67
CA TRP A 669 4.57 7.68 -5.78
C TRP A 669 5.91 8.14 -6.34
N GLY A 670 6.03 8.26 -7.66
CA GLY A 670 7.30 8.55 -8.35
C GLY A 670 8.20 7.32 -8.56
N GLY A 671 7.64 6.11 -8.36
CA GLY A 671 8.27 4.81 -8.62
C GLY A 671 9.40 4.43 -7.64
N ILE A 672 10.05 3.29 -7.88
CA ILE A 672 11.16 2.80 -7.06
C ILE A 672 12.39 2.63 -7.96
N ASP A 673 13.47 3.32 -7.61
CA ASP A 673 14.76 3.24 -8.28
C ASP A 673 15.76 2.51 -7.36
N PHE A 674 16.28 1.37 -7.81
CA PHE A 674 17.18 0.54 -7.01
C PHE A 674 18.48 1.24 -6.59
N SER A 675 18.95 2.22 -7.38
CA SER A 675 20.16 2.99 -7.05
C SER A 675 19.92 4.05 -5.97
N ARG A 676 18.67 4.52 -5.82
CA ARG A 676 18.30 5.61 -4.91
C ARG A 676 17.58 5.11 -3.66
N ASP A 677 16.60 4.23 -3.81
CA ASP A 677 15.53 4.01 -2.84
C ASP A 677 15.71 2.77 -1.94
N VAL A 678 16.65 1.87 -2.28
CA VAL A 678 16.80 0.58 -1.59
C VAL A 678 17.84 0.70 -0.48
N ALA A 679 17.49 0.20 0.71
CA ALA A 679 18.37 0.12 1.87
C ALA A 679 19.03 -1.27 1.98
N GLU A 680 18.25 -2.33 1.73
CA GLU A 680 18.66 -3.71 1.90
C GLU A 680 17.86 -4.63 0.96
N ILE A 681 18.50 -5.68 0.47
CA ILE A 681 17.90 -6.76 -0.32
C ILE A 681 17.98 -8.04 0.51
N ARG A 682 16.85 -8.70 0.75
CA ARG A 682 16.78 -10.02 1.39
C ARG A 682 16.39 -11.07 0.35
N MET A 683 17.08 -12.19 0.33
CA MET A 683 16.92 -13.23 -0.68
C MET A 683 17.02 -14.64 -0.07
N PRO A 684 16.45 -15.67 -0.69
CA PRO A 684 16.58 -17.05 -0.24
C PRO A 684 18.05 -17.48 -0.08
N GLY A 685 18.33 -18.30 0.93
CA GLY A 685 19.64 -18.90 1.20
C GLY A 685 19.50 -20.22 1.93
N GLY A 686 20.62 -20.95 2.04
CA GLY A 686 20.65 -22.26 2.71
C GLY A 686 19.65 -23.23 2.09
N ASP A 687 18.77 -23.78 2.92
CA ASP A 687 17.78 -24.81 2.60
C ASP A 687 16.88 -24.41 1.42
N PHE A 688 16.52 -23.12 1.31
CA PHE A 688 15.69 -22.62 0.21
C PHE A 688 16.38 -22.67 -1.16
N VAL A 689 17.70 -22.80 -1.21
CA VAL A 689 18.50 -22.85 -2.44
C VAL A 689 18.76 -24.30 -2.87
N GLU A 690 18.58 -25.27 -1.97
CA GLU A 690 18.70 -26.68 -2.31
C GLU A 690 17.58 -27.11 -3.28
N GLY A 691 17.97 -27.60 -4.46
CA GLY A 691 17.02 -28.00 -5.51
C GLY A 691 16.55 -26.88 -6.46
N MET A 692 16.99 -25.63 -6.28
CA MET A 692 16.71 -24.55 -7.24
C MET A 692 17.23 -24.86 -8.65
N ALA A 693 16.51 -24.39 -9.66
CA ALA A 693 16.93 -24.53 -11.06
C ALA A 693 18.17 -23.66 -11.37
N PRO A 694 18.99 -24.01 -12.39
CA PRO A 694 20.16 -23.20 -12.75
C PRO A 694 19.85 -21.74 -13.07
N GLU A 695 18.68 -21.45 -13.63
CA GLU A 695 18.21 -20.09 -13.94
C GLU A 695 17.91 -19.27 -12.66
N GLU A 696 17.48 -19.93 -11.58
CA GLU A 696 17.22 -19.29 -10.28
C GLU A 696 18.52 -19.04 -9.51
N LEU A 697 19.48 -19.96 -9.60
CA LEU A 697 20.84 -19.78 -9.08
C LEU A 697 21.57 -18.64 -9.80
N GLU A 698 21.38 -18.50 -11.12
CA GLU A 698 21.87 -17.35 -11.88
C GLU A 698 21.21 -16.04 -11.39
N ALA A 699 19.90 -16.04 -11.19
CA ALA A 699 19.17 -14.87 -10.69
C ALA A 699 19.63 -14.42 -9.29
N LEU A 700 19.90 -15.36 -8.37
CA LEU A 700 20.50 -15.05 -7.05
C LEU A 700 21.92 -14.47 -7.18
N THR A 701 22.71 -14.98 -8.12
CA THR A 701 24.05 -14.46 -8.42
C THR A 701 23.99 -13.04 -8.96
N ASN A 702 23.12 -12.79 -9.94
CA ASN A 702 22.88 -11.46 -10.50
C ASN A 702 22.35 -10.47 -9.46
N LEU A 703 21.43 -10.89 -8.59
CA LEU A 703 20.91 -10.09 -7.48
C LEU A 703 22.02 -9.69 -6.49
N THR A 704 22.94 -10.62 -6.20
CA THR A 704 24.11 -10.35 -5.35
C THR A 704 25.05 -9.33 -6.01
N ASN A 705 25.41 -9.55 -7.27
CA ASN A 705 26.25 -8.63 -8.07
C ASN A 705 25.63 -7.23 -8.18
N MET A 706 24.30 -7.15 -8.33
CA MET A 706 23.57 -5.88 -8.37
C MET A 706 23.61 -5.16 -7.01
N GLY A 707 23.45 -5.88 -5.91
CA GLY A 707 23.62 -5.33 -4.56
C GLY A 707 25.02 -4.71 -4.37
N GLU A 708 26.07 -5.46 -4.70
CA GLU A 708 27.45 -4.99 -4.62
C GLU A 708 27.71 -3.74 -5.48
N ALA A 709 27.29 -3.76 -6.75
CA ALA A 709 27.50 -2.66 -7.68
C ALA A 709 26.76 -1.36 -7.28
N LEU A 710 25.64 -1.48 -6.57
CA LEU A 710 24.86 -0.34 -6.06
C LEU A 710 25.26 0.07 -4.63
N GLY A 711 26.17 -0.66 -3.97
CA GLY A 711 26.50 -0.45 -2.56
C GLY A 711 25.34 -0.78 -1.60
N VAL A 712 24.38 -1.58 -2.05
CA VAL A 712 23.19 -1.99 -1.30
C VAL A 712 23.48 -3.30 -0.57
N LYS A 713 23.15 -3.34 0.73
CA LYS A 713 23.37 -4.53 1.55
C LYS A 713 22.49 -5.68 1.09
N THR A 714 23.09 -6.83 0.80
CA THR A 714 22.38 -8.10 0.59
C THR A 714 22.37 -8.93 1.87
N LYS A 715 21.31 -9.70 2.10
CA LYS A 715 21.21 -10.72 3.14
C LYS A 715 20.52 -11.96 2.58
N SER A 716 21.12 -13.13 2.79
CA SER A 716 20.39 -14.40 2.68
C SER A 716 19.48 -14.62 3.88
N TYR A 717 18.33 -15.26 3.68
CA TYR A 717 17.54 -15.88 4.74
C TYR A 717 17.42 -17.40 4.51
N THR A 718 17.71 -18.18 5.55
CA THR A 718 17.51 -19.64 5.66
C THR A 718 16.26 -19.96 6.49
N LEU A 719 15.90 -21.25 6.60
CA LEU A 719 14.83 -21.69 7.51
C LEU A 719 15.12 -21.36 8.99
N ASP A 720 16.41 -21.20 9.38
CA ASP A 720 16.86 -20.79 10.73
C ASP A 720 16.88 -19.26 10.99
N THR A 721 16.75 -18.45 9.93
CA THR A 721 16.65 -16.98 10.04
C THR A 721 15.23 -16.46 9.85
N ILE A 722 14.39 -17.29 9.22
CA ILE A 722 13.01 -17.54 9.62
C ILE A 722 13.07 -18.34 10.95
N ALA A 723 12.03 -18.33 11.78
CA ALA A 723 12.04 -18.93 13.13
C ALA A 723 13.33 -18.68 13.98
N PRO A 724 13.97 -17.49 13.96
CA PRO A 724 15.21 -17.27 14.72
C PRO A 724 14.94 -17.51 16.20
N GLY A 725 15.70 -18.45 16.78
CA GLY A 725 15.29 -19.22 17.95
C GLY A 725 14.82 -18.44 19.18
N VAL A 726 13.50 -18.35 19.32
CA VAL A 726 12.76 -18.41 20.59
C VAL A 726 11.60 -19.37 20.35
N ARG A 727 11.37 -20.32 21.29
CA ARG A 727 10.31 -21.35 21.19
C ARG A 727 9.01 -20.79 20.64
N GLU A 728 8.41 -21.48 19.67
CA GLU A 728 7.04 -21.21 19.21
C GLU A 728 6.03 -21.64 20.28
N VAL A 729 5.94 -20.86 21.37
CA VAL A 729 4.65 -20.72 22.04
C VAL A 729 3.89 -19.68 21.24
N ASP A 730 3.25 -20.15 20.17
CA ASP A 730 2.38 -19.33 19.31
C ASP A 730 1.39 -18.55 20.18
N SER A 731 1.51 -17.22 20.22
CA SER A 731 0.65 -16.37 21.03
C SER A 731 -0.79 -16.26 20.50
N SER A 732 -1.10 -16.88 19.35
CA SER A 732 -2.45 -17.13 18.84
C SER A 732 -3.01 -18.50 19.27
N ALA A 733 -2.15 -19.51 19.42
CA ALA A 733 -2.41 -20.70 20.23
C ALA A 733 -2.44 -20.32 21.72
N LYS A 734 -3.55 -19.71 22.13
CA LYS A 734 -3.90 -19.63 23.55
C LYS A 734 -3.77 -21.03 24.13
N PRO A 735 -3.16 -21.21 25.32
CA PRO A 735 -3.17 -22.49 25.98
C PRO A 735 -4.63 -22.95 26.05
N PHE A 736 -4.87 -24.15 25.53
CA PHE A 736 -6.22 -24.72 25.50
C PHE A 736 -6.85 -24.58 26.86
N ALA A 737 -8.11 -24.12 26.90
CA ALA A 737 -8.75 -23.73 28.14
C ALA A 737 -8.59 -24.86 29.18
N THR A 738 -7.68 -24.67 30.15
CA THR A 738 -7.27 -25.75 31.06
C THR A 738 -8.52 -26.28 31.71
N VAL A 739 -8.92 -27.51 31.40
CA VAL A 739 -10.16 -28.09 31.92
C VAL A 739 -10.05 -27.97 33.43
N THR A 740 -10.96 -27.19 34.01
CA THR A 740 -10.88 -26.87 35.44
C THR A 740 -10.91 -28.19 36.22
N THR A 741 -10.25 -28.20 37.36
CA THR A 741 -9.96 -29.43 38.12
C THR A 741 -11.19 -30.25 38.52
N GLY A 742 -12.40 -29.69 38.34
CA GLY A 742 -13.71 -30.31 38.55
C GLY A 742 -14.42 -30.89 37.32
N ALA A 743 -13.74 -31.25 36.21
CA ALA A 743 -14.37 -32.07 35.16
C ALA A 743 -15.14 -33.26 35.79
N PRO A 744 -16.43 -33.49 35.46
CA PRO A 744 -17.27 -34.46 36.18
C PRO A 744 -16.65 -35.85 36.23
N VAL A 745 -16.84 -36.60 37.31
CA VAL A 745 -16.29 -37.97 37.45
C VAL A 745 -16.69 -38.87 36.26
N VAL A 746 -17.87 -38.63 35.68
CA VAL A 746 -18.39 -39.30 34.47
C VAL A 746 -17.42 -39.22 33.29
N THR A 747 -16.65 -38.15 33.15
CA THR A 747 -15.79 -37.91 31.99
C THR A 747 -14.41 -38.57 32.08
N ARG A 748 -14.08 -39.14 33.25
CA ARG A 748 -12.74 -39.69 33.58
C ARG A 748 -12.70 -41.22 33.74
N VAL A 749 -13.80 -41.93 33.52
CA VAL A 749 -13.92 -43.36 33.89
C VAL A 749 -14.08 -44.26 32.67
N GLY A 750 -13.11 -45.16 32.45
CA GLY A 750 -13.26 -46.33 31.57
C GLY A 750 -12.78 -46.19 30.12
N GLY A 751 -12.41 -44.97 29.69
CA GLY A 751 -11.77 -44.73 28.39
C GLY A 751 -12.59 -45.19 27.18
N LEU A 752 -11.89 -45.40 26.06
CA LEU A 752 -12.49 -45.88 24.82
C LEU A 752 -13.11 -47.28 24.98
N ALA A 753 -12.58 -48.14 25.86
CA ALA A 753 -13.06 -49.50 26.10
C ALA A 753 -14.49 -49.54 26.65
N VAL A 754 -14.83 -48.63 27.57
CA VAL A 754 -16.22 -48.46 28.03
C VAL A 754 -17.03 -47.71 26.98
N PHE A 755 -16.51 -46.61 26.41
CA PHE A 755 -17.24 -45.82 25.42
C PHE A 755 -17.72 -46.64 24.20
N LYS A 756 -16.84 -47.48 23.63
CA LYS A 756 -17.13 -48.32 22.46
C LYS A 756 -18.19 -49.40 22.71
N THR A 757 -18.39 -49.79 23.97
CA THR A 757 -19.36 -50.83 24.36
C THR A 757 -20.68 -50.24 24.89
N THR A 758 -20.67 -49.03 25.45
CA THR A 758 -21.87 -48.43 26.09
C THR A 758 -22.56 -47.34 25.28
N GLN A 759 -21.85 -46.60 24.42
CA GLN A 759 -22.35 -45.38 23.77
C GLN A 759 -22.19 -45.40 22.24
N LEU A 760 -21.03 -45.85 21.76
CA LEU A 760 -20.68 -45.80 20.34
C LEU A 760 -21.71 -46.44 19.38
N PRO A 761 -22.29 -47.63 19.63
CA PRO A 761 -23.20 -48.24 18.65
C PRO A 761 -24.43 -47.38 18.34
N ALA A 762 -25.03 -46.77 19.36
CA ALA A 762 -26.19 -45.90 19.22
C ALA A 762 -25.86 -44.53 18.58
N MET A 763 -24.61 -44.07 18.71
CA MET A 763 -24.13 -42.87 18.01
C MET A 763 -23.89 -43.17 16.53
N LEU A 764 -23.24 -44.29 16.21
CA LEU A 764 -23.02 -44.74 14.83
C LEU A 764 -24.35 -45.00 14.09
N ASP A 765 -25.35 -45.60 14.73
CA ASP A 765 -26.63 -45.90 14.08
C ASP A 765 -27.39 -44.67 13.54
N GLN A 766 -27.09 -43.45 14.01
CA GLN A 766 -27.67 -42.21 13.47
C GLN A 766 -27.28 -41.97 12.01
N TYR A 767 -26.03 -42.30 11.65
CA TYR A 767 -25.47 -42.16 10.30
C TYR A 767 -26.07 -43.12 9.26
N ARG A 768 -26.82 -44.15 9.69
CA ARG A 768 -27.58 -45.01 8.75
C ARG A 768 -28.54 -44.18 7.89
N SER A 769 -29.08 -43.09 8.43
CA SER A 769 -29.95 -42.17 7.68
C SER A 769 -29.20 -41.45 6.54
N HIS A 770 -27.92 -41.12 6.73
CA HIS A 770 -27.06 -40.50 5.71
C HIS A 770 -26.74 -41.51 4.61
N GLU A 771 -26.30 -42.70 5.03
CA GLU A 771 -25.92 -43.83 4.17
C GLU A 771 -27.09 -44.40 3.35
N GLN A 772 -28.32 -44.29 3.84
CA GLN A 772 -29.54 -44.58 3.08
C GLN A 772 -30.08 -43.37 2.32
N GLY A 773 -29.71 -42.16 2.72
CA GLY A 773 -30.14 -40.89 2.14
C GLY A 773 -29.16 -40.36 1.10
N PHE A 774 -28.45 -39.29 1.46
CA PHE A 774 -27.61 -38.47 0.59
C PHE A 774 -26.17 -38.97 0.41
N ASP A 775 -25.69 -39.86 1.28
CA ASP A 775 -24.30 -40.33 1.32
C ASP A 775 -24.16 -41.87 1.19
N PRO A 776 -24.65 -42.50 0.11
CA PRO A 776 -24.52 -43.93 -0.08
C PRO A 776 -23.06 -44.40 -0.21
N ASP A 777 -22.14 -43.55 -0.69
CA ASP A 777 -20.69 -43.81 -0.72
C ASP A 777 -20.06 -43.82 0.69
N GLY A 778 -20.76 -43.35 1.73
CA GLY A 778 -20.28 -43.33 3.12
C GLY A 778 -19.12 -42.37 3.37
N LEU A 779 -19.05 -41.26 2.62
CA LEU A 779 -18.01 -40.24 2.77
C LEU A 779 -17.97 -39.68 4.20
N HIS A 780 -19.14 -39.36 4.75
CA HIS A 780 -19.36 -38.85 6.11
C HIS A 780 -20.14 -39.89 6.95
N GLY A 781 -19.95 -41.18 6.62
CA GLY A 781 -20.67 -42.31 7.22
C GLY A 781 -19.95 -42.94 8.42
N ARG A 782 -20.52 -44.04 8.92
CA ARG A 782 -20.07 -44.75 10.14
C ARG A 782 -18.61 -45.18 10.09
N GLN A 783 -18.13 -45.55 8.90
CA GLN A 783 -16.75 -46.02 8.71
C GLN A 783 -15.73 -44.89 8.87
N HIS A 784 -16.05 -43.68 8.38
CA HIS A 784 -15.22 -42.49 8.53
C HIS A 784 -15.08 -42.11 10.02
N VAL A 785 -16.20 -41.87 10.70
CA VAL A 785 -16.18 -41.46 12.12
C VAL A 785 -15.60 -42.55 13.05
N SER A 786 -15.69 -43.82 12.66
CA SER A 786 -15.02 -44.92 13.38
C SER A 786 -13.50 -44.88 13.26
N ARG A 787 -12.94 -44.55 12.09
CA ARG A 787 -11.49 -44.36 11.92
C ARG A 787 -11.01 -43.10 12.61
N ALA A 788 -11.74 -41.99 12.49
CA ALA A 788 -11.46 -40.77 13.24
C ALA A 788 -11.43 -41.02 14.76
N LEU A 789 -12.35 -41.85 15.30
CA LEU A 789 -12.33 -42.21 16.73
C LEU A 789 -11.06 -42.99 17.15
N LEU A 790 -10.56 -43.90 16.30
CA LEU A 790 -9.30 -44.62 16.56
C LEU A 790 -8.11 -43.63 16.56
N TYR A 791 -8.06 -42.72 15.60
CA TYR A 791 -7.01 -41.69 15.54
C TYR A 791 -7.10 -40.73 16.74
N SER A 792 -8.29 -40.28 17.14
CA SER A 792 -8.48 -39.45 18.34
C SER A 792 -7.95 -40.11 19.62
N ASN A 793 -8.05 -41.43 19.78
CA ASN A 793 -7.42 -42.14 20.90
C ASN A 793 -5.88 -42.12 20.80
N VAL A 794 -5.32 -42.41 19.63
CA VAL A 794 -3.87 -42.35 19.36
C VAL A 794 -3.30 -40.97 19.65
N LEU A 795 -3.87 -39.91 19.06
CA LEU A 795 -3.40 -38.53 19.22
C LEU A 795 -3.53 -38.06 20.68
N ALA A 796 -4.63 -38.42 21.37
CA ALA A 796 -4.80 -38.14 22.79
C ALA A 796 -3.76 -38.83 23.67
N ASN A 797 -3.34 -40.05 23.34
CA ASN A 797 -2.34 -40.78 24.11
C ASN A 797 -0.93 -40.24 23.89
N ILE A 798 -0.58 -39.77 22.68
CA ILE A 798 0.64 -39.01 22.44
C ILE A 798 0.63 -37.73 23.30
N ALA A 799 -0.44 -36.94 23.24
CA ALA A 799 -0.58 -35.73 24.06
C ALA A 799 -0.45 -36.01 25.58
N ARG A 800 -0.97 -37.15 26.06
CA ARG A 800 -0.81 -37.61 27.45
C ARG A 800 0.64 -37.98 27.81
N GLU A 801 1.44 -38.53 26.90
CA GLU A 801 2.89 -38.73 27.13
C GLU A 801 3.62 -37.39 27.32
N HIS A 802 3.21 -36.34 26.59
CA HIS A 802 3.66 -34.96 26.79
C HIS A 802 3.01 -34.26 28.02
N GLY A 803 2.20 -35.00 28.78
CA GLY A 803 1.66 -34.56 30.06
C GLY A 803 0.36 -33.77 30.00
N ALA A 804 -0.36 -33.81 28.87
CA ALA A 804 -1.72 -33.28 28.73
C ALA A 804 -2.72 -34.00 29.64
N THR A 805 -3.76 -33.28 30.07
CA THR A 805 -4.99 -33.88 30.60
C THR A 805 -6.06 -33.79 29.53
N ILE A 806 -6.52 -34.94 29.02
CA ILE A 806 -7.52 -35.03 27.95
C ILE A 806 -8.83 -35.56 28.52
N ASP A 807 -9.93 -34.87 28.24
CA ASP A 807 -11.27 -35.37 28.49
C ASP A 807 -11.69 -36.38 27.40
N SER A 808 -11.50 -37.68 27.70
CA SER A 808 -11.84 -38.77 26.79
C SER A 808 -13.31 -38.77 26.38
N HIS A 809 -14.21 -38.44 27.32
CA HIS A 809 -15.65 -38.56 27.07
C HIS A 809 -16.17 -37.44 26.18
N ALA A 810 -15.70 -36.20 26.39
CA ALA A 810 -15.89 -35.11 25.43
C ALA A 810 -15.33 -35.48 24.07
N LEU A 811 -14.02 -35.80 23.98
CA LEU A 811 -13.32 -36.06 22.73
C LEU A 811 -13.99 -37.17 21.90
N TYR A 812 -14.35 -38.29 22.52
CA TYR A 812 -14.95 -39.41 21.80
C TYR A 812 -16.41 -39.13 21.39
N THR A 813 -17.18 -38.43 22.24
CA THR A 813 -18.55 -38.03 21.89
C THR A 813 -18.56 -37.04 20.74
N THR A 814 -17.68 -36.03 20.76
CA THR A 814 -17.60 -35.02 19.69
C THR A 814 -16.99 -35.61 18.42
N THR A 815 -15.96 -36.46 18.51
CA THR A 815 -15.37 -37.12 17.32
C THR A 815 -16.40 -37.99 16.59
N VAL A 816 -17.24 -38.74 17.30
CA VAL A 816 -18.26 -39.59 16.65
C VAL A 816 -19.41 -38.78 16.07
N LEU A 817 -19.75 -37.63 16.65
CA LEU A 817 -20.93 -36.85 16.27
C LEU A 817 -20.64 -35.60 15.42
N HIS A 818 -19.38 -35.34 15.04
CA HIS A 818 -19.01 -34.11 14.32
C HIS A 818 -19.73 -33.93 12.96
N ASP A 819 -20.10 -35.03 12.31
CA ASP A 819 -20.79 -35.06 11.02
C ASP A 819 -22.27 -35.47 11.10
N VAL A 820 -22.81 -35.73 12.31
CA VAL A 820 -24.15 -36.34 12.47
C VAL A 820 -25.30 -35.40 12.05
N GLY A 821 -25.03 -34.10 11.91
CA GLY A 821 -25.99 -33.10 11.45
C GLY A 821 -26.07 -32.92 9.93
N ARG A 822 -25.20 -33.56 9.14
CA ARG A 822 -25.11 -33.33 7.68
C ARG A 822 -26.40 -33.74 6.95
N GLU A 823 -26.73 -32.97 5.91
CA GLU A 823 -27.78 -33.31 4.94
C GLU A 823 -27.23 -33.41 3.49
N GLY A 824 -25.91 -33.33 3.32
CA GLY A 824 -25.24 -33.39 2.03
C GLY A 824 -23.73 -33.55 2.12
N ASN A 825 -23.12 -34.06 1.05
CA ASN A 825 -21.68 -34.24 0.89
C ASN A 825 -20.94 -32.97 0.38
N GLY A 826 -21.57 -31.80 0.49
CA GLY A 826 -20.99 -30.50 0.13
C GLY A 826 -20.33 -29.81 1.33
N VAL A 827 -20.16 -28.49 1.24
CA VAL A 827 -19.53 -27.61 2.26
C VAL A 827 -20.10 -27.82 3.67
N ASP A 828 -19.23 -27.76 4.69
CA ASP A 828 -19.54 -27.94 6.12
C ASP A 828 -20.45 -26.84 6.68
N ARG A 829 -21.76 -26.97 6.45
CA ARG A 829 -22.78 -26.01 6.90
C ARG A 829 -23.57 -26.46 8.13
N TRP A 830 -23.44 -27.73 8.51
CA TRP A 830 -24.27 -28.39 9.52
C TRP A 830 -23.58 -28.62 10.87
N GLU A 831 -22.40 -28.04 11.09
CA GLU A 831 -21.64 -28.23 12.33
C GLU A 831 -22.43 -27.80 13.58
N ALA A 832 -23.37 -26.85 13.48
CA ALA A 832 -24.25 -26.48 14.59
C ALA A 832 -25.23 -27.60 14.98
N GLN A 833 -25.80 -28.30 14.00
CA GLN A 833 -26.67 -29.45 14.20
C GLN A 833 -25.88 -30.60 14.84
N SER A 834 -24.68 -30.88 14.32
CA SER A 834 -23.74 -31.85 14.91
C SER A 834 -23.35 -31.50 16.36
N SER A 835 -23.02 -30.22 16.62
CA SER A 835 -22.71 -29.71 17.96
C SER A 835 -23.89 -29.90 18.91
N GLN A 836 -25.12 -29.61 18.46
CA GLN A 836 -26.33 -29.77 19.27
C GLN A 836 -26.63 -31.26 19.54
N ALA A 837 -26.34 -32.17 18.61
CA ALA A 837 -26.43 -33.60 18.84
C ALA A 837 -25.41 -34.08 19.90
N ALA A 838 -24.16 -33.64 19.80
CA ALA A 838 -23.12 -33.93 20.81
C ALA A 838 -23.50 -33.41 22.21
N VAL A 839 -23.97 -32.16 22.33
CA VAL A 839 -24.49 -31.61 23.59
C VAL A 839 -25.67 -32.42 24.13
N THR A 840 -26.55 -32.92 23.26
CA THR A 840 -27.70 -33.74 23.67
C THR A 840 -27.25 -35.11 24.21
N ALA A 841 -26.26 -35.75 23.57
CA ALA A 841 -25.67 -36.99 24.05
C ALA A 841 -24.98 -36.82 25.42
N LEU A 842 -24.18 -35.76 25.58
CA LEU A 842 -23.51 -35.44 26.85
C LEU A 842 -24.51 -35.17 27.99
N ARG A 843 -25.59 -34.42 27.72
CA ARG A 843 -26.71 -34.24 28.68
C ARG A 843 -27.37 -35.56 29.04
N SER A 844 -27.54 -36.46 28.07
CA SER A 844 -28.15 -37.78 28.29
C SER A 844 -27.25 -38.71 29.13
N ALA A 845 -25.94 -38.50 29.08
CA ALA A 845 -24.96 -39.12 29.98
C ALA A 845 -24.88 -38.48 31.37
N GLY A 846 -25.76 -37.52 31.69
CA GLY A 846 -25.85 -36.87 33.00
C GLY A 846 -24.96 -35.63 33.18
N ILE A 847 -24.36 -35.09 32.11
CA ILE A 847 -23.53 -33.88 32.18
C ILE A 847 -24.42 -32.64 32.09
N THR A 848 -24.45 -31.86 33.18
CA THR A 848 -25.32 -30.67 33.32
C THR A 848 -24.57 -29.34 33.40
N ASP A 849 -23.24 -29.34 33.41
CA ASP A 849 -22.43 -28.13 33.47
C ASP A 849 -22.51 -27.36 32.13
N PRO A 850 -23.05 -26.13 32.09
CA PRO A 850 -23.14 -25.36 30.86
C PRO A 850 -21.78 -25.08 30.22
N ALA A 851 -20.75 -24.79 31.02
CA ALA A 851 -19.44 -24.40 30.49
C ALA A 851 -18.76 -25.58 29.76
N TYR A 852 -18.89 -26.79 30.30
CA TYR A 852 -18.44 -28.02 29.65
C TYR A 852 -19.20 -28.28 28.34
N LEU A 853 -20.53 -28.09 28.34
CA LEU A 853 -21.35 -28.33 27.15
C LEU A 853 -21.04 -27.30 26.04
N ASP A 854 -20.79 -26.04 26.39
CA ASP A 854 -20.38 -25.00 25.45
C ASP A 854 -18.99 -25.31 24.84
N GLN A 855 -18.03 -25.78 25.66
CA GLN A 855 -16.72 -26.26 25.18
C GLN A 855 -16.81 -27.49 24.28
N ALA A 856 -17.69 -28.44 24.60
CA ALA A 856 -17.92 -29.62 23.76
C ALA A 856 -18.58 -29.26 22.42
N ALA A 857 -19.53 -28.31 22.40
CA ALA A 857 -20.07 -27.75 21.16
C ALA A 857 -18.97 -27.04 20.34
N ALA A 858 -18.11 -26.27 21.02
CA ALA A 858 -16.97 -25.60 20.41
C ALA A 858 -15.88 -26.55 19.87
N CYS A 859 -15.92 -27.86 20.17
CA CYS A 859 -15.06 -28.84 19.50
C CYS A 859 -15.46 -29.07 18.03
N ILE A 860 -16.74 -28.90 17.70
CA ILE A 860 -17.30 -29.18 16.37
C ILE A 860 -17.47 -27.88 15.57
N ASP A 861 -18.19 -26.88 16.07
CA ASP A 861 -18.49 -25.64 15.31
C ASP A 861 -17.22 -24.84 14.98
N SER A 862 -16.86 -24.75 13.71
CA SER A 862 -15.72 -23.99 13.20
C SER A 862 -15.78 -22.51 13.59
N ARG A 863 -16.98 -21.95 13.75
CA ARG A 863 -17.25 -20.53 14.07
C ARG A 863 -17.20 -20.23 15.58
N ALA A 864 -17.00 -21.24 16.43
CA ALA A 864 -16.82 -21.04 17.86
C ALA A 864 -15.61 -20.11 18.13
N PRO A 865 -15.75 -19.10 19.00
CA PRO A 865 -14.71 -18.09 19.17
C PRO A 865 -13.49 -18.71 19.86
N ALA A 866 -12.28 -18.26 19.48
CA ALA A 866 -10.99 -18.81 19.93
C ALA A 866 -10.73 -18.74 21.45
N LYS A 867 -11.66 -18.24 22.27
CA LYS A 867 -11.62 -18.36 23.74
C LYS A 867 -12.13 -19.72 24.25
N ASP A 868 -12.90 -20.44 23.45
CA ASP A 868 -13.55 -21.71 23.81
C ASP A 868 -12.88 -22.92 23.11
N TRP A 869 -11.74 -22.71 22.46
CA TRP A 869 -10.97 -23.79 21.82
C TRP A 869 -10.25 -24.63 22.90
N THR A 870 -10.41 -25.95 22.80
CA THR A 870 -9.86 -26.95 23.73
C THR A 870 -8.93 -27.92 23.00
N LEU A 871 -8.10 -28.67 23.74
CA LEU A 871 -7.14 -29.60 23.14
C LEU A 871 -7.88 -30.72 22.40
N GLU A 872 -9.04 -31.11 22.92
CA GLU A 872 -9.99 -32.03 22.32
C GLU A 872 -10.47 -31.55 20.94
N ARG A 873 -10.67 -30.24 20.70
CA ARG A 873 -10.96 -29.67 19.37
C ARG A 873 -9.80 -29.92 18.40
N GLY A 874 -8.57 -29.63 18.82
CA GLY A 874 -7.37 -29.81 18.00
C GLY A 874 -7.14 -31.27 17.61
N LEU A 875 -7.32 -32.19 18.58
CA LEU A 875 -7.24 -33.63 18.37
C LEU A 875 -8.35 -34.14 17.44
N LEU A 876 -9.59 -33.71 17.63
CA LEU A 876 -10.73 -34.07 16.78
C LEU A 876 -10.51 -33.64 15.32
N LYS A 877 -10.20 -32.35 15.09
CA LYS A 877 -10.01 -31.83 13.72
C LYS A 877 -8.78 -32.45 13.05
N SER A 878 -7.76 -32.85 13.82
CA SER A 878 -6.61 -33.61 13.31
C SER A 878 -6.96 -35.05 12.95
N ALA A 879 -7.77 -35.73 13.76
CA ALA A 879 -8.24 -37.09 13.51
C ALA A 879 -9.14 -37.17 12.26
N ASP A 880 -10.05 -36.20 12.10
CA ASP A 880 -10.85 -36.03 10.88
C ASP A 880 -9.92 -35.77 9.66
N SER A 881 -9.02 -34.80 9.77
CA SER A 881 -8.04 -34.46 8.71
C SER A 881 -7.12 -35.62 8.31
N LEU A 882 -6.80 -36.55 9.20
CA LEU A 882 -6.05 -37.76 8.87
C LEU A 882 -6.86 -38.70 7.95
N ASP A 883 -8.16 -38.82 8.17
CA ASP A 883 -8.98 -39.74 7.38
C ASP A 883 -9.17 -39.26 5.92
N ILE A 884 -8.90 -37.99 5.61
CA ILE A 884 -8.94 -37.40 4.25
C ILE A 884 -8.00 -38.14 3.28
N LEU A 885 -6.96 -38.82 3.78
CA LEU A 885 -6.10 -39.72 3.00
C LEU A 885 -6.89 -40.74 2.17
N ARG A 886 -8.11 -41.13 2.59
CA ARG A 886 -9.01 -42.03 1.83
C ARG A 886 -9.45 -41.49 0.47
N LEU A 887 -9.44 -40.17 0.30
CA LEU A 887 -9.90 -39.50 -0.93
C LEU A 887 -8.73 -39.13 -1.84
N HIS A 888 -7.63 -38.63 -1.26
CA HIS A 888 -6.53 -38.02 -2.00
C HIS A 888 -5.26 -38.88 -2.09
N LYS A 889 -5.13 -39.90 -1.22
CA LYS A 889 -3.90 -40.65 -0.92
C LYS A 889 -2.76 -39.76 -0.46
N ARG A 890 -1.63 -40.35 -0.07
CA ARG A 890 -0.44 -39.62 0.39
C ARG A 890 0.10 -38.64 -0.65
N GLU A 891 0.05 -39.02 -1.93
CA GLU A 891 0.59 -38.25 -3.06
C GLU A 891 -0.10 -36.90 -3.29
N ASN A 892 -1.38 -36.74 -2.89
CA ASN A 892 -2.12 -35.47 -2.99
C ASN A 892 -2.65 -34.97 -1.63
N TYR A 893 -2.18 -35.53 -0.52
CA TYR A 893 -2.58 -35.09 0.81
C TYR A 893 -1.77 -33.84 1.21
N ASN A 894 -2.45 -32.72 1.44
CA ASN A 894 -1.79 -31.55 2.02
C ASN A 894 -1.56 -31.80 3.52
N PRO A 895 -0.29 -31.93 4.00
CA PRO A 895 -0.02 -32.11 5.41
C PRO A 895 -0.46 -30.90 6.25
N ASP A 896 -0.63 -29.70 5.70
CA ASP A 896 -0.98 -28.50 6.47
C ASP A 896 -2.40 -28.57 7.07
N PHE A 897 -3.26 -29.48 6.60
CA PHE A 897 -4.55 -29.76 7.23
C PHE A 897 -4.41 -30.46 8.60
N LEU A 898 -3.27 -31.10 8.87
CA LEU A 898 -3.00 -31.76 10.14
C LEU A 898 -2.41 -30.78 11.17
N TRP A 899 -3.25 -30.17 12.00
CA TRP A 899 -2.82 -29.32 13.11
C TRP A 899 -1.84 -30.04 14.08
N PHE A 900 -2.06 -31.33 14.33
CA PHE A 900 -1.27 -32.10 15.28
C PHE A 900 0.23 -32.12 14.94
N MET A 901 1.06 -31.73 15.93
CA MET A 901 2.53 -31.64 15.83
C MET A 901 3.03 -30.80 14.63
N HIS A 902 2.22 -29.86 14.13
CA HIS A 902 2.63 -28.87 13.14
C HIS A 902 3.62 -27.84 13.74
N GLN A 903 3.47 -27.53 15.02
CA GLN A 903 4.26 -26.58 15.81
C GLN A 903 4.26 -27.03 17.29
N ASP A 904 5.09 -26.42 18.14
CA ASP A 904 5.08 -26.66 19.58
C ASP A 904 3.76 -26.18 20.21
N VAL A 905 3.22 -26.92 21.19
CA VAL A 905 1.94 -26.62 21.85
C VAL A 905 2.04 -26.76 23.37
N GLU A 906 1.63 -25.74 24.13
CA GLU A 906 1.48 -25.87 25.59
C GLU A 906 0.24 -26.72 25.91
N VAL A 907 0.46 -27.94 26.42
CA VAL A 907 -0.61 -28.93 26.70
C VAL A 907 -1.02 -28.98 28.18
N ALA A 908 -0.22 -28.39 29.05
CA ALA A 908 -0.52 -28.08 30.45
C ALA A 908 0.45 -27.00 30.94
N PRO A 909 0.18 -26.27 32.04
CA PRO A 909 1.04 -25.18 32.50
C PRO A 909 2.52 -25.59 32.65
N GLY A 910 3.39 -25.02 31.81
CA GLY A 910 4.82 -25.32 31.74
C GLY A 910 5.19 -26.67 31.11
N ARG A 911 4.27 -27.32 30.39
CA ARG A 911 4.48 -28.60 29.66
C ARG A 911 4.10 -28.45 28.19
N PHE A 912 5.00 -28.90 27.33
CA PHE A 912 4.88 -28.72 25.88
C PHE A 912 4.84 -30.09 25.18
N MET A 913 3.99 -30.16 24.16
CA MET A 913 4.07 -31.15 23.10
C MET A 913 4.83 -30.49 21.96
N ASP A 914 6.11 -30.79 21.89
CA ASP A 914 7.02 -30.24 20.88
C ASP A 914 6.64 -30.77 19.47
N ALA A 915 6.95 -30.01 18.43
CA ALA A 915 6.77 -30.47 17.06
C ALA A 915 7.71 -31.65 16.74
N ASP A 916 7.13 -32.78 16.33
CA ASP A 916 7.89 -33.96 15.87
C ASP A 916 7.50 -34.29 14.42
N PRO A 917 8.23 -33.74 13.42
CA PRO A 917 7.98 -34.02 12.01
C PRO A 917 8.15 -35.50 11.63
N ALA A 918 8.96 -36.26 12.37
CA ALA A 918 9.20 -37.67 12.10
C ALA A 918 8.02 -38.52 12.59
N LEU A 919 7.54 -38.32 13.82
CA LEU A 919 6.33 -38.95 14.35
C LEU A 919 5.10 -38.55 13.53
N ARG A 920 4.97 -37.27 13.16
CA ARG A 920 3.89 -36.77 12.31
C ARG A 920 3.89 -37.41 10.92
N THR A 921 5.07 -37.59 10.31
CA THR A 921 5.21 -38.30 9.03
C THR A 921 4.84 -39.79 9.17
N ALA A 922 5.34 -40.47 10.20
CA ALA A 922 5.03 -41.87 10.46
C ALA A 922 3.53 -42.10 10.70
N LEU A 923 2.84 -41.20 11.42
CA LEU A 923 1.40 -41.24 11.59
C LEU A 923 0.66 -41.14 10.25
N ILE A 924 1.03 -40.19 9.37
CA ILE A 924 0.39 -40.02 8.06
C ILE A 924 0.61 -41.26 7.18
N ASP A 925 1.84 -41.80 7.15
CA ASP A 925 2.21 -42.95 6.31
C ASP A 925 1.58 -44.27 6.81
N GLU A 926 1.39 -44.44 8.12
CA GLU A 926 0.65 -45.57 8.69
C GLU A 926 -0.87 -45.41 8.51
N VAL A 927 -1.41 -44.20 8.61
CA VAL A 927 -2.83 -43.94 8.34
C VAL A 927 -3.18 -44.23 6.87
N GLU A 928 -2.32 -43.89 5.90
CA GLU A 928 -2.56 -44.29 4.50
C GLU A 928 -2.70 -45.82 4.37
N GLN A 929 -1.79 -46.58 4.99
CA GLN A 929 -1.81 -48.03 4.97
C GLN A 929 -3.04 -48.60 5.70
N PHE A 930 -3.46 -47.98 6.80
CA PHE A 930 -4.63 -48.40 7.58
C PHE A 930 -5.93 -48.11 6.83
N VAL A 931 -6.05 -46.92 6.23
CA VAL A 931 -7.14 -46.56 5.32
C VAL A 931 -7.19 -47.53 4.13
N ALA A 932 -6.07 -47.83 3.48
CA ALA A 932 -6.02 -48.76 2.35
C ALA A 932 -6.44 -50.19 2.73
N ALA A 933 -6.15 -50.64 3.96
CA ALA A 933 -6.55 -51.94 4.47
C ALA A 933 -8.03 -52.01 4.92
N THR A 934 -8.60 -50.87 5.33
CA THR A 934 -9.95 -50.80 5.90
C THR A 934 -11.01 -50.21 4.97
N ALA A 935 -10.61 -49.59 3.86
CA ALA A 935 -11.53 -48.97 2.91
C ALA A 935 -12.43 -49.98 2.19
N THR A 936 -13.68 -49.58 1.97
CA THR A 936 -14.62 -50.33 1.13
C THR A 936 -14.13 -50.33 -0.32
N PRO A 937 -14.02 -51.49 -1.01
CA PRO A 937 -13.60 -51.54 -2.40
C PRO A 937 -14.50 -50.70 -3.32
N PRO A 938 -13.94 -50.02 -4.35
CA PRO A 938 -14.75 -49.26 -5.30
C PRO A 938 -15.81 -50.15 -5.97
N HIS A 939 -17.07 -49.68 -5.99
CA HIS A 939 -18.17 -50.41 -6.61
C HIS A 939 -17.88 -50.67 -8.11
N PRO A 940 -18.15 -51.87 -8.66
CA PRO A 940 -17.81 -52.20 -10.05
C PRO A 940 -18.42 -51.25 -11.09
N ASN A 941 -19.61 -50.70 -10.83
CA ASN A 941 -20.22 -49.71 -11.72
C ASN A 941 -19.54 -48.33 -11.65
N LYS A 942 -18.75 -48.00 -10.63
CA LYS A 942 -18.07 -46.70 -10.50
C LYS A 942 -17.11 -46.45 -11.67
N ALA A 943 -16.28 -47.45 -12.00
CA ALA A 943 -15.37 -47.37 -13.15
C ALA A 943 -16.08 -47.37 -14.51
N LEU A 944 -17.25 -48.01 -14.62
CA LEU A 944 -18.09 -47.96 -15.83
C LEU A 944 -18.77 -46.60 -15.98
N LEU A 945 -19.25 -46.02 -14.88
CA LEU A 945 -19.87 -44.70 -14.82
C LEU A 945 -18.85 -43.62 -15.20
N THR A 946 -17.65 -43.60 -14.60
CA THR A 946 -16.59 -42.64 -14.97
C THR A 946 -16.27 -42.69 -16.47
N LYS A 947 -16.18 -43.89 -17.07
CA LYS A 947 -15.95 -44.03 -18.52
C LYS A 947 -17.13 -43.53 -19.36
N ALA A 948 -18.36 -43.83 -18.95
CA ALA A 948 -19.58 -43.39 -19.64
C ALA A 948 -19.75 -41.86 -19.56
N THR A 949 -19.50 -41.25 -18.40
CA THR A 949 -19.54 -39.79 -18.19
C THR A 949 -18.44 -39.07 -18.97
N ALA A 950 -17.21 -39.60 -18.99
CA ALA A 950 -16.13 -39.00 -19.78
C ALA A 950 -16.45 -38.97 -21.29
N GLU A 951 -17.01 -40.07 -21.83
CA GLU A 951 -17.45 -40.12 -23.24
C GLU A 951 -18.69 -39.23 -23.49
N LEU A 952 -19.61 -39.13 -22.54
CA LEU A 952 -20.77 -38.23 -22.61
C LEU A 952 -20.33 -36.75 -22.67
N ASN A 953 -19.37 -36.34 -21.84
CA ASN A 953 -18.82 -34.99 -21.85
C ASN A 953 -18.10 -34.72 -23.17
N ARG A 954 -17.19 -35.63 -23.60
CA ARG A 954 -16.45 -35.52 -24.87
C ARG A 954 -17.35 -35.35 -26.09
N LEU A 955 -18.53 -36.00 -26.11
CA LEU A 955 -19.49 -35.86 -27.21
C LEU A 955 -20.38 -34.62 -27.08
N SER A 956 -20.67 -34.17 -25.85
CA SER A 956 -21.46 -32.96 -25.57
C SER A 956 -20.68 -31.67 -25.86
N GLU A 957 -19.35 -31.71 -25.70
CA GLU A 957 -18.42 -30.60 -25.97
C GLU A 957 -18.10 -30.40 -27.46
N LEU A 958 -18.57 -31.28 -28.35
CA LEU A 958 -18.36 -31.14 -29.80
C LEU A 958 -19.02 -29.85 -30.35
N PRO A 959 -18.36 -29.13 -31.28
CA PRO A 959 -18.93 -27.96 -31.93
C PRO A 959 -20.31 -28.22 -32.53
N PHE A 960 -21.18 -27.21 -32.54
CA PHE A 960 -22.58 -27.36 -32.97
C PHE A 960 -22.75 -27.96 -34.39
N GLY A 961 -21.79 -27.70 -35.29
CA GLY A 961 -21.77 -28.28 -36.64
C GLY A 961 -21.37 -29.76 -36.72
N GLU A 962 -20.77 -30.32 -35.67
CA GLU A 962 -20.29 -31.70 -35.61
C GLU A 962 -21.24 -32.64 -34.85
N GLN A 963 -22.21 -32.09 -34.09
CA GLN A 963 -23.26 -32.84 -33.40
C GLN A 963 -24.35 -33.36 -34.35
N THR A 964 -23.98 -34.30 -35.22
CA THR A 964 -24.90 -34.99 -36.13
C THR A 964 -26.04 -35.71 -35.39
N PRO A 965 -27.16 -36.05 -36.06
CA PRO A 965 -28.25 -36.83 -35.43
C PRO A 965 -27.79 -38.16 -34.81
N ALA A 966 -26.75 -38.79 -35.35
CA ALA A 966 -26.16 -40.00 -34.79
C ALA A 966 -25.42 -39.74 -33.47
N VAL A 967 -24.68 -38.63 -33.37
CA VAL A 967 -24.02 -38.18 -32.13
C VAL A 967 -25.06 -37.86 -31.05
N LYS A 968 -26.13 -37.14 -31.39
CA LYS A 968 -27.22 -36.83 -30.44
C LYS A 968 -27.94 -38.09 -29.95
N ALA A 969 -28.14 -39.09 -30.81
CA ALA A 969 -28.68 -40.38 -30.42
C ALA A 969 -27.69 -41.22 -29.55
N GLN A 970 -26.38 -40.98 -29.66
CA GLN A 970 -25.36 -41.60 -28.80
C GLN A 970 -25.30 -40.92 -27.43
N ILE A 971 -25.38 -39.59 -27.37
CA ILE A 971 -25.52 -38.80 -26.13
C ILE A 971 -26.71 -39.31 -25.31
N GLY A 972 -27.92 -39.37 -25.90
CA GLY A 972 -29.11 -39.87 -25.19
C GLY A 972 -29.00 -41.32 -24.67
N LYS A 973 -28.23 -42.18 -25.36
CA LYS A 973 -27.93 -43.54 -24.87
C LYS A 973 -26.95 -43.53 -23.69
N LEU A 974 -25.95 -42.64 -23.73
CA LEU A 974 -24.99 -42.48 -22.64
C LEU A 974 -25.63 -41.85 -21.41
N GLU A 975 -26.52 -40.88 -21.56
CA GLU A 975 -27.31 -40.30 -20.45
C GLU A 975 -28.11 -41.39 -19.72
N VAL A 976 -28.90 -42.18 -20.46
CA VAL A 976 -29.67 -43.31 -19.91
C VAL A 976 -28.74 -44.35 -19.27
N ARG A 977 -27.57 -44.63 -19.87
CA ARG A 977 -26.61 -45.59 -19.29
C ARG A 977 -25.95 -45.07 -18.02
N CYS A 978 -25.60 -43.79 -17.94
CA CYS A 978 -25.08 -43.16 -16.73
C CYS A 978 -26.12 -43.22 -15.61
N ALA A 979 -27.37 -42.87 -15.91
CA ALA A 979 -28.47 -42.93 -14.95
C ALA A 979 -28.73 -44.36 -14.43
N SER A 980 -28.70 -45.39 -15.30
CA SER A 980 -28.83 -46.80 -14.88
C SER A 980 -27.66 -47.23 -13.99
N LEU A 981 -26.41 -46.98 -14.42
CA LEU A 981 -25.21 -47.33 -13.65
C LEU A 981 -25.19 -46.67 -12.27
N GLN A 982 -25.56 -45.40 -12.19
CA GLN A 982 -25.64 -44.64 -10.94
C GLN A 982 -26.77 -45.15 -10.03
N THR A 983 -27.94 -45.49 -10.59
CA THR A 983 -29.07 -46.04 -9.81
C THR A 983 -28.74 -47.42 -9.24
N GLU A 984 -28.17 -48.30 -10.07
CA GLU A 984 -27.68 -49.63 -9.66
C GLU A 984 -26.62 -49.51 -8.55
N MET A 985 -25.62 -48.63 -8.74
CA MET A 985 -24.54 -48.39 -7.78
C MET A 985 -25.07 -47.90 -6.42
N ILE A 986 -25.97 -46.91 -6.42
CA ILE A 986 -26.58 -46.38 -5.19
C ILE A 986 -27.41 -47.45 -4.47
N ALA A 987 -28.16 -48.28 -5.21
CA ALA A 987 -28.95 -49.36 -4.63
C ALA A 987 -28.08 -50.43 -3.96
N ASP A 988 -26.98 -50.84 -4.61
CA ASP A 988 -26.03 -51.82 -4.06
C ASP A 988 -25.27 -51.27 -2.85
N MET A 989 -24.84 -50.00 -2.89
CA MET A 989 -24.20 -49.32 -1.76
C MET A 989 -25.13 -49.26 -0.54
N ARG A 990 -26.38 -48.84 -0.75
CA ARG A 990 -27.42 -48.85 0.29
C ARG A 990 -27.65 -50.25 0.87
N ALA A 991 -27.75 -51.27 0.02
CA ALA A 991 -27.91 -52.65 0.46
C ALA A 991 -26.66 -53.21 1.20
N ALA A 992 -25.46 -52.69 0.93
CA ALA A 992 -24.26 -53.00 1.68
C ALA A 992 -24.27 -52.30 3.05
N ASN A 993 -24.58 -51.00 3.09
CA ASN A 993 -24.64 -50.20 4.32
C ASN A 993 -25.67 -50.74 5.32
N ASP A 994 -26.85 -51.17 4.86
CA ASP A 994 -27.86 -51.80 5.72
C ASP A 994 -27.35 -53.06 6.44
N ARG A 995 -26.49 -53.85 5.77
CA ARG A 995 -25.91 -55.08 6.33
C ARG A 995 -24.77 -54.82 7.32
N LEU A 996 -24.22 -53.60 7.36
CA LEU A 996 -23.20 -53.24 8.35
C LEU A 996 -23.87 -53.08 9.72
N ASP A 997 -23.51 -53.95 10.65
CA ASP A 997 -23.73 -53.75 12.08
C ASP A 997 -22.70 -52.76 12.64
N SER A 998 -23.14 -51.81 13.44
CA SER A 998 -22.32 -50.69 13.91
C SER A 998 -21.27 -51.11 14.94
N ALA A 999 -21.57 -52.10 15.79
CA ALA A 999 -20.60 -52.64 16.74
C ALA A 999 -19.54 -53.52 16.05
N THR A 1000 -19.97 -54.33 15.09
CA THR A 1000 -19.10 -55.18 14.25
C THR A 1000 -18.18 -54.34 13.37
N LEU A 1001 -18.67 -53.23 12.80
CA LEU A 1001 -17.88 -52.29 11.99
C LEU A 1001 -16.73 -51.68 12.77
N PHE A 1002 -16.99 -51.11 13.95
CA PHE A 1002 -15.89 -50.55 14.76
C PHE A 1002 -14.90 -51.64 15.19
N SER A 1003 -15.42 -52.81 15.61
CA SER A 1003 -14.61 -53.92 16.09
C SER A 1003 -13.70 -54.51 15.00
N SER A 1004 -14.09 -54.49 13.72
CA SER A 1004 -13.23 -54.95 12.62
C SER A 1004 -12.12 -53.96 12.27
N LEU A 1005 -12.41 -52.65 12.33
CA LEU A 1005 -11.42 -51.58 12.18
C LEU A 1005 -10.39 -51.62 13.32
N GLU A 1006 -10.85 -51.73 14.56
CA GLU A 1006 -9.97 -51.90 15.73
C GLU A 1006 -9.13 -53.18 15.62
N ALA A 1007 -9.71 -54.29 15.17
CA ALA A 1007 -8.99 -55.55 14.99
C ALA A 1007 -7.88 -55.46 13.93
N GLU A 1008 -8.05 -54.70 12.84
CA GLU A 1008 -6.98 -54.48 11.86
C GLU A 1008 -5.80 -53.71 12.48
N LEU A 1009 -6.06 -52.72 13.35
CA LEU A 1009 -5.00 -51.98 14.05
C LEU A 1009 -4.30 -52.84 15.12
N VAL A 1010 -5.08 -53.55 15.94
CA VAL A 1010 -4.57 -54.31 17.10
C VAL A 1010 -3.82 -55.58 16.66
N ASN A 1011 -4.30 -56.29 15.62
CA ASN A 1011 -3.70 -57.57 15.20
C ASN A 1011 -2.47 -57.41 14.29
N ASN A 1012 -2.18 -56.20 13.79
CA ASN A 1012 -1.07 -55.95 12.86
C ASN A 1012 -0.03 -54.94 13.41
N PRO A 1013 0.55 -55.14 14.62
CA PRO A 1013 1.48 -54.19 15.24
C PRO A 1013 2.74 -53.91 14.40
N GLY A 1014 3.20 -54.87 13.60
CA GLY A 1014 4.35 -54.68 12.71
C GLY A 1014 4.05 -53.89 11.42
N LYS A 1015 2.76 -53.67 11.10
CA LYS A 1015 2.28 -52.89 9.95
C LYS A 1015 1.99 -51.43 10.36
N TYR A 1016 1.56 -51.25 11.62
CA TYR A 1016 1.22 -49.95 12.20
C TYR A 1016 1.98 -49.69 13.52
N PRO A 1017 3.33 -49.70 13.53
CA PRO A 1017 4.10 -49.64 14.78
C PRO A 1017 3.85 -48.36 15.60
N THR A 1018 3.56 -47.23 14.95
CA THR A 1018 3.24 -45.95 15.60
C THR A 1018 1.81 -45.94 16.11
N LEU A 1019 0.82 -46.22 15.25
CA LEU A 1019 -0.59 -46.23 15.65
C LEU A 1019 -0.83 -47.27 16.75
N HIS A 1020 -0.23 -48.46 16.65
CA HIS A 1020 -0.37 -49.52 17.65
C HIS A 1020 0.32 -49.15 18.98
N ARG A 1021 1.49 -48.51 18.95
CA ARG A 1021 2.18 -48.06 20.19
C ARG A 1021 1.30 -47.13 21.02
N TYR A 1022 0.60 -46.22 20.37
CA TYR A 1022 -0.18 -45.16 21.02
C TYR A 1022 -1.68 -45.49 21.15
N TYR A 1023 -2.13 -46.64 20.62
CA TYR A 1023 -3.49 -47.11 20.82
C TYR A 1023 -3.63 -47.75 22.21
N ASP A 1024 -4.30 -47.05 23.12
CA ASP A 1024 -4.60 -47.52 24.47
C ASP A 1024 -6.08 -47.28 24.75
N PRO A 1025 -6.93 -48.31 24.60
CA PRO A 1025 -8.36 -48.16 24.80
C PRO A 1025 -8.75 -48.11 26.28
N SER A 1026 -7.82 -48.28 27.23
CA SER A 1026 -8.13 -48.10 28.67
C SER A 1026 -8.27 -46.62 29.07
N LYS A 1027 -7.87 -45.71 28.19
CA LYS A 1027 -7.92 -44.25 28.33
C LYS A 1027 -8.84 -43.60 27.29
#